data_AF-A0A9W8QY35-F1
#
_entry.id   AF-A0A9W8QY35-F1
#
_cell.length_a   1.000
_cell.length_b   1.000
_cell.length_c   1.000
_cell.angle_alpha   90.00
_cell.angle_beta   90.00
_cell.angle_gamma   90.00
#
_symmetry.space_group_name_H-M   'P 1'
#
loop_
_entity.id
_entity.type
_entity.pdbx_description
1 polymer ?
#
loop_
_entity_poly.entity_id
_entity_poly.type
_entity_poly.pdbx_seq_one_letter_code
_entity_poly.pdbx_strand_id
1 'polypeptide(L)'
;MGCGSSTPVGDDSRAPRPAKKQPQQEIDLGSIVLPEVTWEQDEAWTEWFCANEKQAIGAGRHDDFLRGYKEFMFHGARGHLAEMYPECDDVGTIEDMGETHVCTGAGVCSGDDKCKHPTSTFLVLDACYSGIVHAFALMIAKPPTKPATSSETEMTGKDTQDQQPWLIPGAELDSPEMRGAKHEMLSRVAIMRAKDTNVSHALIHIFIGAALITCRFDATPKPPTIDRRPIHRPKELIQAMNGIVKDTKKAPYAFRGLFAPHWFRQTVRDCSNGWEGSTVWDEGPLPFRLPNGQMYHEPTRLLVTRVYEKMTESVEEVSFTATPPPFPGTEIEPSDTVTLVRKADPTKEPGGIVRISLIIGINKGITWPKIGDYAKTSTMEAGEKAVHEYAKRLHAKGVLDRCTIRVYMGTDESLFKFVGDPIGLTANTRALPPPSELGTPAGLAAASPTIDPMMDKSLERDFNLAVEVRPKHELMGSESQFQAIKQYTTEKAMRKSPEELRAQAMLIGPMTARMILEVNFPNCEVSDEGPFPTILPDGTGTLDNDTRMMIVRDPKQEPSSIVAAMNVVPLPDKEASFYSDKNWLETPEMKEADERLLQLLKRLHKQGKVSNVDCMALTMMVKDATIYQFVDGERFEDYSHERMAQFKWG
;
A
#
# COMPACT_ATOMS: atom_id res chain seq x y z
N MET A 1 12.06 65.59 -17.85
CA MET A 1 11.31 64.32 -17.90
C MET A 1 12.31 63.20 -18.17
N GLY A 2 12.42 62.25 -17.26
CA GLY A 2 13.41 61.16 -17.30
C GLY A 2 13.56 60.57 -15.91
N CYS A 3 12.76 59.55 -15.60
CA CYS A 3 12.79 58.83 -14.33
C CYS A 3 13.89 57.77 -14.32
N GLY A 4 14.58 57.67 -13.18
CA GLY A 4 15.75 56.83 -12.95
C GLY A 4 15.46 55.34 -12.77
N SER A 5 16.56 54.60 -12.87
CA SER A 5 16.67 53.15 -12.75
C SER A 5 16.29 52.62 -11.37
N SER A 6 15.45 51.59 -11.34
CA SER A 6 15.33 50.65 -10.22
C SER A 6 16.10 49.36 -10.55
N THR A 7 17.18 49.11 -9.82
CA THR A 7 17.80 47.78 -9.68
C THR A 7 16.86 46.86 -8.89
N PRO A 8 16.59 45.62 -9.34
CA PRO A 8 15.94 44.61 -8.51
C PRO A 8 16.88 44.11 -7.42
N VAL A 9 16.32 43.89 -6.24
CA VAL A 9 16.98 43.45 -5.02
C VAL A 9 17.21 41.92 -5.08
N GLY A 10 18.48 41.51 -4.99
CA GLY A 10 18.91 40.28 -4.31
C GLY A 10 18.69 38.93 -5.02
N ASP A 11 19.56 38.58 -5.97
CA ASP A 11 19.81 37.19 -6.39
C ASP A 11 20.35 36.36 -5.21
N ASP A 12 19.63 35.29 -4.83
CA ASP A 12 20.09 34.33 -3.83
C ASP A 12 21.15 33.38 -4.43
N SER A 13 22.39 33.55 -3.98
CA SER A 13 23.58 32.79 -4.41
C SER A 13 23.59 31.28 -4.08
N ARG A 14 22.51 30.72 -3.49
CA ARG A 14 22.41 29.32 -3.04
C ARG A 14 21.37 28.46 -3.76
N ALA A 15 20.64 28.97 -4.74
CA ALA A 15 19.87 28.13 -5.64
C ALA A 15 20.84 27.32 -6.55
N PRO A 16 20.66 26.00 -6.75
CA PRO A 16 21.40 25.27 -7.77
C PRO A 16 21.11 25.93 -9.11
N ARG A 17 22.12 26.58 -9.70
CA ARG A 17 22.01 27.04 -11.09
C ARG A 17 21.87 25.80 -11.97
N PRO A 18 20.93 25.75 -12.93
CA PRO A 18 20.94 24.69 -13.92
C PRO A 18 22.34 24.63 -14.53
N ALA A 19 22.93 23.43 -14.55
CA ALA A 19 24.22 23.20 -15.18
C ALA A 19 24.19 23.89 -16.56
N LYS A 20 25.24 24.65 -16.89
CA LYS A 20 25.38 25.28 -18.21
C LYS A 20 25.10 24.21 -19.26
N LYS A 21 23.92 24.26 -19.88
CA LYS A 21 23.58 23.44 -21.03
C LYS A 21 24.67 23.70 -22.05
N GLN A 22 25.41 22.66 -22.43
CA GLN A 22 26.14 22.71 -23.69
C GLN A 22 25.14 23.13 -24.78
N PRO A 23 25.55 23.95 -25.77
CA PRO A 23 24.66 24.32 -26.86
C PRO A 23 24.04 23.04 -27.40
N GLN A 24 22.70 23.00 -27.47
CA GLN A 24 21.92 21.87 -27.96
C GLN A 24 22.58 21.34 -29.23
N GLN A 25 23.27 20.20 -29.12
CA GLN A 25 23.55 19.40 -30.31
C GLN A 25 22.18 19.09 -30.90
N GLU A 26 21.94 19.52 -32.14
CA GLU A 26 20.82 19.00 -32.91
C GLU A 26 20.95 17.47 -32.89
N ILE A 27 20.07 16.82 -32.13
CA ILE A 27 19.99 15.37 -32.09
C ILE A 27 19.53 14.97 -33.50
N ASP A 28 20.44 14.36 -34.27
CA ASP A 28 20.09 13.78 -35.57
C ASP A 28 19.14 12.60 -35.32
N LEU A 29 17.85 12.85 -35.47
CA LEU A 29 16.77 11.86 -35.32
C LEU A 29 16.98 10.63 -36.22
N GLY A 30 17.72 10.77 -37.33
CA GLY A 30 18.06 9.66 -38.24
C GLY A 30 19.12 8.69 -37.69
N SER A 31 19.77 9.02 -36.57
CA SER A 31 20.82 8.21 -35.93
C SER A 31 20.36 7.45 -34.67
N ILE A 32 19.09 7.61 -34.27
CA ILE A 32 18.56 6.99 -33.06
C ILE A 32 18.28 5.51 -33.33
N VAL A 33 19.12 4.64 -32.77
CA VAL A 33 18.92 3.19 -32.79
C VAL A 33 17.87 2.82 -31.75
N LEU A 34 16.76 2.21 -32.19
CA LEU A 34 15.74 1.67 -31.28
C LEU A 34 16.25 0.36 -30.65
N PRO A 35 16.12 0.20 -29.32
CA PRO A 35 16.51 -1.04 -28.65
C PRO A 35 15.58 -2.19 -29.06
N GLU A 36 16.13 -3.41 -29.08
CA GLU A 36 15.33 -4.62 -29.15
C GLU A 36 14.60 -4.83 -27.81
N VAL A 37 13.29 -5.08 -27.88
CA VAL A 37 12.44 -5.25 -26.70
C VAL A 37 11.53 -6.45 -26.85
N THR A 38 11.21 -7.08 -25.71
CA THR A 38 10.23 -8.16 -25.62
C THR A 38 8.95 -7.59 -25.01
N TRP A 39 7.82 -7.78 -25.70
CA TRP A 39 6.50 -7.36 -25.23
C TRP A 39 5.80 -8.52 -24.53
N GLU A 40 5.27 -8.26 -23.34
CA GLU A 40 4.48 -9.21 -22.55
C GLU A 40 3.07 -8.67 -22.34
N GLN A 41 2.07 -9.54 -22.36
CA GLN A 41 0.68 -9.18 -22.08
C GLN A 41 0.41 -9.26 -20.58
N ASP A 42 -0.27 -8.25 -20.04
CA ASP A 42 -0.80 -8.28 -18.68
C ASP A 42 -2.24 -8.86 -18.69
N GLU A 43 -2.36 -10.11 -18.30
CA GLU A 43 -3.64 -10.83 -18.22
C GLU A 43 -4.52 -10.29 -17.08
N ALA A 44 -3.93 -9.85 -15.97
CA ALA A 44 -4.68 -9.37 -14.80
C ALA A 44 -5.46 -8.09 -15.12
N TRP A 45 -4.86 -7.17 -15.89
CA TRP A 45 -5.59 -6.02 -16.44
C TRP A 45 -6.77 -6.46 -17.32
N THR A 46 -6.52 -7.41 -18.21
CA THR A 46 -7.52 -7.91 -19.16
C THR A 46 -8.72 -8.51 -18.42
N GLU A 47 -8.45 -9.33 -17.41
CA GLU A 47 -9.46 -9.94 -16.54
C GLU A 47 -10.25 -8.89 -15.76
N TRP A 48 -9.57 -7.92 -15.14
CA TRP A 48 -10.21 -6.83 -14.40
C TRP A 48 -11.13 -6.00 -15.30
N PHE A 49 -10.67 -5.62 -16.48
CA PHE A 49 -11.42 -4.79 -17.41
C PHE A 49 -12.66 -5.52 -17.95
N CYS A 50 -12.52 -6.79 -18.32
CA CYS A 50 -13.65 -7.62 -18.75
C CYS A 50 -14.64 -7.94 -17.62
N ALA A 51 -14.19 -8.06 -16.37
CA ALA A 51 -15.06 -8.26 -15.21
C ALA A 51 -15.98 -7.06 -14.97
N ASN A 52 -15.47 -5.83 -15.14
CA ASN A 52 -16.26 -4.61 -15.02
C ASN A 52 -17.37 -4.52 -16.07
N GLU A 53 -17.10 -4.92 -17.33
CA GLU A 53 -18.15 -4.99 -18.35
C GLU A 53 -19.23 -6.01 -17.98
N LYS A 54 -18.84 -7.22 -17.53
CA LYS A 54 -19.79 -8.25 -17.07
C LYS A 54 -20.66 -7.75 -15.91
N GLN A 55 -20.08 -6.99 -14.97
CA GLN A 55 -20.83 -6.38 -13.88
C GLN A 55 -21.82 -5.32 -14.39
N ALA A 56 -21.43 -4.50 -15.37
CA ALA A 56 -22.32 -3.53 -15.99
C ALA A 56 -23.50 -4.21 -16.71
N ILE A 57 -23.25 -5.31 -17.42
CA ILE A 57 -24.29 -6.14 -18.05
C ILE A 57 -25.23 -6.72 -16.99
N GLY A 58 -24.70 -7.36 -15.94
CA GLY A 58 -25.51 -7.96 -14.86
C GLY A 58 -26.36 -6.94 -14.10
N ALA A 59 -25.93 -5.67 -14.08
CA ALA A 59 -26.67 -4.56 -13.49
C ALA A 59 -27.62 -3.83 -14.47
N GLY A 60 -27.71 -4.27 -15.73
CA GLY A 60 -28.53 -3.60 -16.76
C GLY A 60 -28.03 -2.21 -17.18
N ARG A 61 -26.73 -1.92 -16.99
CA ARG A 61 -26.09 -0.61 -17.26
C ARG A 61 -25.01 -0.68 -18.36
N HIS A 62 -25.14 -1.61 -19.31
CA HIS A 62 -24.14 -1.79 -20.37
C HIS A 62 -24.00 -0.55 -21.27
N ASP A 63 -25.12 0.09 -21.64
CA ASP A 63 -25.10 1.32 -22.45
C ASP A 63 -24.38 2.48 -21.76
N ASP A 64 -24.48 2.59 -20.43
CA ASP A 64 -23.78 3.61 -19.65
C ASP A 64 -22.27 3.34 -19.62
N PHE A 65 -21.87 2.06 -19.47
CA PHE A 65 -20.47 1.64 -19.58
C PHE A 65 -19.89 1.98 -20.96
N LEU A 66 -20.62 1.70 -22.05
CA LEU A 66 -20.20 2.01 -23.41
C LEU A 66 -20.08 3.52 -23.65
N ARG A 67 -20.99 4.32 -23.07
CA ARG A 67 -20.98 5.79 -23.19
C ARG A 67 -19.79 6.43 -22.47
N GLY A 68 -19.43 5.90 -21.29
CA GLY A 68 -18.30 6.37 -20.49
C GLY A 68 -16.99 5.62 -20.73
N TYR A 69 -16.91 4.80 -21.77
CA TYR A 69 -15.81 3.86 -21.99
C TYR A 69 -14.44 4.52 -22.04
N LYS A 70 -14.33 5.67 -22.72
CA LYS A 70 -13.09 6.42 -22.85
C LYS A 70 -12.59 6.88 -21.49
N GLU A 71 -13.45 7.55 -20.72
CA GLU A 71 -13.14 8.03 -19.38
C GLU A 71 -12.79 6.87 -18.45
N PHE A 72 -13.56 5.78 -18.51
CA PHE A 72 -13.30 4.56 -17.74
C PHE A 72 -11.91 3.99 -18.03
N MET A 73 -11.50 3.91 -19.30
CA MET A 73 -10.18 3.41 -19.69
C MET A 73 -9.05 4.33 -19.22
N PHE A 74 -9.20 5.65 -19.36
CA PHE A 74 -8.17 6.60 -18.96
C PHE A 74 -8.02 6.67 -17.44
N HIS A 75 -9.13 6.70 -16.70
CA HIS A 75 -9.11 6.63 -15.24
C HIS A 75 -8.58 5.28 -14.75
N GLY A 76 -8.98 4.18 -15.38
CA GLY A 76 -8.48 2.85 -15.06
C GLY A 76 -6.97 2.73 -15.27
N ALA A 77 -6.43 3.21 -16.39
CA ALA A 77 -4.99 3.19 -16.67
C ALA A 77 -4.20 4.06 -15.68
N ARG A 78 -4.69 5.28 -15.38
CA ARG A 78 -4.07 6.16 -14.37
C ARG A 78 -4.11 5.55 -12.97
N GLY A 79 -5.20 4.87 -12.62
CA GLY A 79 -5.35 4.12 -11.37
C GLY A 79 -4.39 2.93 -11.30
N HIS A 80 -4.23 2.18 -12.38
CA HIS A 80 -3.27 1.08 -12.47
C HIS A 80 -1.82 1.57 -12.32
N LEU A 81 -1.46 2.71 -12.93
CA LEU A 81 -0.17 3.34 -12.70
C LEU A 81 0.01 3.80 -11.24
N ALA A 82 -1.02 4.33 -10.59
CA ALA A 82 -0.98 4.70 -9.18
C ALA A 82 -0.79 3.48 -8.26
N GLU A 83 -1.44 2.36 -8.57
CA GLU A 83 -1.29 1.11 -7.82
C GLU A 83 0.12 0.53 -7.96
N MET A 84 0.68 0.60 -9.18
CA MET A 84 2.07 0.23 -9.39
C MET A 84 3.00 1.18 -8.64
N TYR A 85 2.86 2.50 -8.82
CA TYR A 85 3.77 3.54 -8.35
C TYR A 85 3.13 4.48 -7.31
N PRO A 86 2.69 3.98 -6.14
CA PRO A 86 1.95 4.79 -5.17
C PRO A 86 2.80 5.96 -4.65
N GLU A 87 4.11 5.75 -4.51
CA GLU A 87 5.03 6.81 -4.10
C GLU A 87 5.09 7.96 -5.09
N CYS A 88 4.85 7.70 -6.38
CA CYS A 88 4.87 8.72 -7.42
C CYS A 88 3.51 9.43 -7.52
N ASP A 89 2.43 8.72 -7.23
CA ASP A 89 1.07 9.26 -7.18
C ASP A 89 0.92 10.29 -6.05
N ASP A 90 1.36 9.94 -4.84
CA ASP A 90 1.21 10.77 -3.64
C ASP A 90 1.87 12.16 -3.75
N VAL A 91 2.95 12.26 -4.53
CA VAL A 91 3.67 13.52 -4.78
C VAL A 91 3.32 14.18 -6.12
N GLY A 92 2.39 13.60 -6.87
CA GLY A 92 1.90 14.13 -8.15
C GLY A 92 2.88 14.00 -9.32
N THR A 93 3.79 13.02 -9.29
CA THR A 93 4.81 12.78 -10.35
C THR A 93 4.37 11.80 -11.43
N ILE A 94 3.08 11.41 -11.43
CA ILE A 94 2.44 10.75 -12.58
C ILE A 94 1.80 11.85 -13.43
N GLU A 95 2.53 12.30 -14.45
CA GLU A 95 2.17 13.45 -15.28
C GLU A 95 1.33 13.02 -16.48
N ASP A 96 0.23 13.74 -16.73
CA ASP A 96 -0.53 13.65 -17.98
C ASP A 96 0.17 14.48 -19.06
N MET A 97 0.70 13.79 -20.06
CA MET A 97 1.41 14.41 -21.19
C MET A 97 0.45 14.83 -22.31
N GLY A 98 -0.85 14.56 -22.15
CA GLY A 98 -1.89 14.87 -23.11
C GLY A 98 -1.99 13.86 -24.26
N GLU A 99 -2.65 14.28 -25.33
CA GLU A 99 -2.91 13.47 -26.52
C GLU A 99 -1.60 13.18 -27.28
N THR A 100 -1.40 11.91 -27.64
CA THR A 100 -0.24 11.48 -28.43
C THR A 100 -0.70 10.93 -29.77
N HIS A 101 -0.16 11.50 -30.85
CA HIS A 101 -0.44 11.00 -32.19
C HIS A 101 0.27 9.68 -32.44
N VAL A 102 -0.51 8.65 -32.77
CA VAL A 102 -0.02 7.32 -33.13
C VAL A 102 -0.20 7.12 -34.63
N CYS A 103 0.88 6.80 -35.34
CA CYS A 103 0.85 6.44 -36.75
C CYS A 103 0.64 4.92 -36.88
N THR A 104 -0.42 4.48 -37.53
CA THR A 104 -0.75 3.05 -37.71
C THR A 104 0.10 2.36 -38.78
N GLY A 105 0.80 3.14 -39.62
CA GLY A 105 1.80 2.68 -40.58
C GLY A 105 3.24 2.85 -40.07
N ALA A 106 4.17 2.01 -40.56
CA ALA A 106 5.59 2.01 -40.17
C ALA A 106 6.42 3.17 -40.77
N GLY A 107 5.78 4.25 -41.24
CA GLY A 107 6.40 5.36 -41.97
C GLY A 107 5.98 6.73 -41.45
N VAL A 108 6.33 7.79 -42.19
CA VAL A 108 5.96 9.18 -41.85
C VAL A 108 4.44 9.32 -41.85
N CYS A 109 3.87 9.77 -40.73
CA CYS A 109 2.43 9.93 -40.51
C CYS A 109 1.77 10.72 -41.67
N SER A 110 1.08 10.02 -42.58
CA SER A 110 0.17 10.64 -43.54
C SER A 110 -1.23 10.77 -42.90
N GLY A 111 -2.10 11.61 -43.46
CA GLY A 111 -3.41 11.92 -42.86
C GLY A 111 -4.31 10.69 -42.63
N ASP A 112 -4.20 9.67 -43.48
CA ASP A 112 -4.99 8.43 -43.41
C ASP A 112 -4.37 7.38 -42.48
N ASP A 113 -3.08 7.53 -42.13
CA ASP A 113 -2.33 6.60 -41.25
C ASP A 113 -2.41 7.01 -39.78
N LYS A 114 -3.23 8.01 -39.42
CA LYS A 114 -3.39 8.42 -38.02
C LYS A 114 -4.39 7.51 -37.32
N CYS A 115 -4.04 7.12 -36.08
CA CYS A 115 -4.99 6.47 -35.19
C CYS A 115 -6.25 7.33 -35.08
N LYS A 116 -7.41 6.73 -35.36
CA LYS A 116 -8.72 7.41 -35.36
C LYS A 116 -9.36 7.46 -33.97
N HIS A 117 -8.74 6.78 -33.00
CA HIS A 117 -9.26 6.65 -31.65
C HIS A 117 -8.58 7.64 -30.71
N PRO A 118 -9.28 8.15 -29.69
CA PRO A 118 -8.69 9.05 -28.71
C PRO A 118 -7.50 8.40 -28.00
N THR A 119 -6.44 9.18 -27.81
CA THR A 119 -5.23 8.74 -27.10
C THR A 119 -4.90 9.67 -25.93
N SER A 120 -4.16 9.15 -24.97
CA SER A 120 -3.52 9.94 -23.91
C SER A 120 -2.23 9.25 -23.49
N THR A 121 -1.28 10.01 -22.96
CA THR A 121 0.00 9.48 -22.48
C THR A 121 0.27 9.93 -21.06
N PHE A 122 0.77 9.02 -20.24
CA PHE A 122 1.25 9.32 -18.90
C PHE A 122 2.74 9.06 -18.78
N LEU A 123 3.43 9.94 -18.07
CA LEU A 123 4.83 9.78 -17.71
C LEU A 123 4.92 9.61 -16.19
N VAL A 124 5.49 8.50 -15.74
CA VAL A 124 5.77 8.26 -14.32
C VAL A 124 7.20 8.65 -14.04
N LEU A 125 7.37 9.81 -13.42
CA LEU A 125 8.66 10.27 -12.92
C LEU A 125 8.84 9.80 -11.48
N ASP A 126 10.08 9.68 -11.06
CA ASP A 126 10.37 9.36 -9.67
C ASP A 126 9.82 10.43 -8.72
N ALA A 127 9.34 9.96 -7.56
CA ALA A 127 8.71 10.78 -6.54
C ALA A 127 9.57 11.92 -5.96
N CYS A 128 10.84 12.04 -6.35
CA CYS A 128 11.76 13.06 -5.88
C CYS A 128 12.18 14.03 -7.00
N TYR A 129 11.51 14.00 -8.16
CA TYR A 129 11.82 14.84 -9.33
C TYR A 129 13.29 14.77 -9.75
N SER A 130 13.90 13.58 -9.63
CA SER A 130 15.30 13.39 -9.97
C SER A 130 15.57 13.19 -11.45
N GLY A 131 14.52 13.06 -12.25
CA GLY A 131 14.62 12.81 -13.69
C GLY A 131 14.83 11.35 -14.04
N ILE A 132 14.52 10.42 -13.11
CA ILE A 132 14.38 8.99 -13.45
C ILE A 132 12.96 8.76 -13.93
N VAL A 133 12.83 8.17 -15.11
CA VAL A 133 11.54 7.73 -15.64
C VAL A 133 11.31 6.28 -15.23
N HIS A 134 10.27 6.03 -14.45
CA HIS A 134 9.87 4.68 -14.08
C HIS A 134 9.01 4.02 -15.16
N ALA A 135 8.07 4.78 -15.73
CA ALA A 135 7.20 4.26 -16.77
C ALA A 135 6.75 5.34 -17.76
N PHE A 136 6.48 4.91 -18.99
CA PHE A 136 5.82 5.71 -20.00
C PHE A 136 4.64 4.91 -20.57
N ALA A 137 3.43 5.43 -20.39
CA ALA A 137 2.20 4.73 -20.73
C ALA A 137 1.44 5.46 -21.85
N LEU A 138 0.87 4.69 -22.78
CA LEU A 138 -0.01 5.18 -23.84
C LEU A 138 -1.34 4.43 -23.76
N MET A 139 -2.42 5.18 -23.78
CA MET A 139 -3.77 4.63 -23.85
C MET A 139 -4.39 4.96 -25.20
N ILE A 140 -5.05 3.97 -25.79
CA ILE A 140 -5.82 4.09 -27.02
C ILE A 140 -7.24 3.62 -26.72
N ALA A 141 -8.16 4.57 -26.59
CA ALA A 141 -9.57 4.31 -26.29
C ALA A 141 -10.32 3.80 -27.52
N LYS A 142 -9.96 2.61 -27.99
CA LYS A 142 -10.68 1.92 -29.06
C LYS A 142 -11.99 1.35 -28.51
N PRO A 143 -13.16 1.81 -29.00
CA PRO A 143 -14.44 1.43 -28.44
C PRO A 143 -14.73 -0.06 -28.63
N PRO A 144 -15.42 -0.72 -27.69
CA PRO A 144 -15.83 -2.11 -27.81
C PRO A 144 -16.72 -2.30 -29.04
N THR A 145 -16.63 -3.46 -29.68
CA THR A 145 -17.46 -3.79 -30.86
C THR A 145 -18.38 -4.94 -30.54
N LYS A 146 -19.66 -4.78 -30.90
CA LYS A 146 -20.65 -5.85 -30.74
C LYS A 146 -20.16 -7.10 -31.52
N PRO A 147 -20.12 -8.29 -30.89
CA PRO A 147 -19.71 -9.50 -31.58
C PRO A 147 -20.57 -9.75 -32.82
N ALA A 148 -19.94 -9.97 -33.97
CA ALA A 148 -20.65 -10.39 -35.17
C ALA A 148 -21.00 -11.88 -35.03
N THR A 149 -22.27 -12.21 -34.85
CA THR A 149 -22.73 -13.60 -34.82
C THR A 149 -22.66 -14.21 -36.22
N SER A 150 -21.57 -14.91 -36.51
CA SER A 150 -21.48 -15.80 -37.68
C SER A 150 -22.11 -17.15 -37.37
N SER A 151 -23.43 -17.21 -37.34
CA SER A 151 -24.18 -18.44 -37.58
C SER A 151 -25.66 -18.11 -37.67
N GLU A 152 -26.21 -18.21 -38.88
CA GLU A 152 -27.64 -18.35 -39.13
C GLU A 152 -28.15 -19.60 -38.38
N THR A 153 -28.53 -19.42 -37.12
CA THR A 153 -29.42 -20.36 -36.43
C THR A 153 -30.55 -19.52 -35.87
N GLU A 154 -31.76 -19.82 -36.32
CA GLU A 154 -32.98 -19.06 -36.11
C GLU A 154 -33.12 -18.59 -34.66
N MET A 155 -33.15 -17.27 -34.51
CA MET A 155 -33.37 -16.59 -33.24
C MET A 155 -34.84 -16.66 -32.84
N THR A 156 -35.15 -17.52 -31.87
CA THR A 156 -36.25 -17.28 -30.92
C THR A 156 -35.64 -16.84 -29.59
N GLY A 157 -35.42 -15.53 -29.42
CA GLY A 157 -34.97 -14.97 -28.15
C GLY A 157 -34.31 -13.61 -28.30
N LYS A 158 -35.10 -12.56 -28.55
CA LYS A 158 -34.62 -11.16 -28.57
C LYS A 158 -33.95 -10.73 -27.25
N ASP A 159 -34.16 -11.46 -26.17
CA ASP A 159 -33.70 -11.07 -24.82
C ASP A 159 -32.30 -11.61 -24.43
N THR A 160 -31.65 -12.45 -25.25
CA THR A 160 -30.32 -13.03 -24.92
C THR A 160 -29.15 -12.35 -25.62
N GLN A 161 -29.38 -11.53 -26.65
CA GLN A 161 -28.31 -10.86 -27.40
C GLN A 161 -27.79 -9.57 -26.77
N ASP A 162 -28.59 -8.92 -25.92
CA ASP A 162 -28.20 -7.69 -25.21
C ASP A 162 -27.45 -7.97 -23.89
N GLN A 163 -27.13 -9.25 -23.62
CA GLN A 163 -26.39 -9.69 -22.42
C GLN A 163 -24.98 -10.22 -22.73
N GLN A 164 -24.49 -10.12 -23.97
CA GLN A 164 -23.14 -10.56 -24.33
C GLN A 164 -22.09 -9.44 -24.18
N PRO A 165 -20.91 -9.72 -23.61
CA PRO A 165 -19.78 -8.78 -23.56
C PRO A 165 -19.33 -8.33 -24.95
N TRP A 166 -18.98 -7.06 -25.11
CA TRP A 166 -18.42 -6.48 -26.34
C TRP A 166 -16.90 -6.38 -26.30
N LEU A 167 -16.27 -6.50 -25.11
CA LEU A 167 -14.82 -6.62 -24.99
C LEU A 167 -14.38 -8.05 -25.27
N ILE A 168 -13.47 -8.19 -26.24
CA ILE A 168 -12.85 -9.47 -26.60
C ILE A 168 -11.37 -9.42 -26.18
N PRO A 169 -10.95 -10.21 -25.17
CA PRO A 169 -9.55 -10.33 -24.77
C PRO A 169 -8.63 -10.59 -25.95
N GLY A 170 -7.53 -9.83 -26.05
CA GLY A 170 -6.48 -10.03 -27.06
C GLY A 170 -6.83 -9.59 -28.49
N ALA A 171 -8.07 -9.19 -28.80
CA ALA A 171 -8.50 -8.83 -30.16
C ALA A 171 -7.65 -7.71 -30.81
N GLU A 172 -7.04 -6.86 -29.98
CA GLU A 172 -6.29 -5.69 -30.40
C GLU A 172 -4.77 -5.89 -30.52
N LEU A 173 -4.25 -7.05 -30.14
CA LEU A 173 -2.80 -7.29 -30.06
C LEU A 173 -2.10 -7.22 -31.44
N ASP A 174 -2.82 -7.61 -32.51
CA ASP A 174 -2.34 -7.60 -33.89
C ASP A 174 -2.83 -6.37 -34.69
N SER A 175 -3.51 -5.42 -34.04
CA SER A 175 -4.06 -4.24 -34.70
C SER A 175 -2.97 -3.33 -35.30
N PRO A 176 -3.25 -2.60 -36.40
CA PRO A 176 -2.37 -1.54 -36.89
C PRO A 176 -2.06 -0.48 -35.82
N GLU A 177 -3.04 -0.14 -34.99
CA GLU A 177 -2.90 0.78 -33.87
C GLU A 177 -1.86 0.28 -32.85
N MET A 178 -1.91 -1.00 -32.49
CA MET A 178 -0.93 -1.59 -31.57
C MET A 178 0.49 -1.56 -32.15
N ARG A 179 0.65 -1.89 -33.44
CA ARG A 179 1.97 -1.83 -34.09
C ARG A 179 2.53 -0.40 -34.13
N GLY A 180 1.69 0.58 -34.45
CA GLY A 180 2.03 2.00 -34.41
C GLY A 180 2.43 2.48 -33.01
N ALA A 181 1.64 2.08 -32.01
CA ALA A 181 1.86 2.42 -30.61
C ALA A 181 3.22 1.93 -30.09
N LYS A 182 3.58 0.67 -30.40
CA LYS A 182 4.88 0.09 -30.04
C LYS A 182 6.04 0.93 -30.58
N HIS A 183 5.97 1.32 -31.87
CA HIS A 183 7.01 2.11 -32.51
C HIS A 183 7.11 3.54 -31.95
N GLU A 184 5.97 4.23 -31.80
CA GLU A 184 5.91 5.60 -31.29
C GLU A 184 6.47 5.69 -29.87
N MET A 185 6.06 4.77 -28.99
CA MET A 185 6.50 4.75 -27.60
C MET A 185 8.01 4.49 -27.48
N LEU A 186 8.54 3.50 -28.21
CA LEU A 186 9.98 3.23 -28.23
C LEU A 186 10.78 4.44 -28.74
N SER A 187 10.30 5.08 -29.80
CA SER A 187 10.94 6.27 -30.37
C SER A 187 10.97 7.44 -29.39
N ARG A 188 9.87 7.68 -28.68
CA ARG A 188 9.82 8.74 -27.65
C ARG A 188 10.77 8.49 -26.50
N VAL A 189 10.83 7.27 -25.98
CA VAL A 189 11.75 6.95 -24.88
C VAL A 189 13.20 7.00 -25.35
N ALA A 190 13.49 6.63 -26.60
CA ALA A 190 14.81 6.80 -27.19
C ALA A 190 15.22 8.28 -27.35
N ILE A 191 14.27 9.15 -27.72
CA ILE A 191 14.49 10.60 -27.74
C ILE A 191 14.72 11.15 -26.32
N MET A 192 14.01 10.65 -25.31
CA MET A 192 14.25 11.00 -23.90
C MET A 192 15.67 10.61 -23.48
N ARG A 193 16.12 9.40 -23.82
CA ARG A 193 17.51 8.93 -23.58
C ARG A 193 18.53 9.85 -24.24
N ALA A 194 18.30 10.23 -25.50
CA ALA A 194 19.20 11.12 -26.26
C ALA A 194 19.24 12.55 -25.69
N LYS A 195 18.24 12.95 -24.89
CA LYS A 195 18.17 14.23 -24.17
C LYS A 195 18.69 14.11 -22.72
N ASP A 196 19.50 13.09 -22.42
CA ASP A 196 20.07 12.82 -21.09
C ASP A 196 19.04 12.53 -19.98
N THR A 197 17.83 12.06 -20.33
CA THR A 197 16.86 11.60 -19.32
C THR A 197 17.20 10.17 -18.90
N ASN A 198 17.15 9.87 -17.60
CA ASN A 198 17.45 8.53 -17.12
C ASN A 198 16.25 7.59 -17.34
N VAL A 199 16.30 6.85 -18.44
CA VAL A 199 15.30 5.85 -18.86
C VAL A 199 15.83 4.41 -18.81
N SER A 200 17.03 4.22 -18.25
CA SER A 200 17.51 2.89 -17.86
C SER A 200 16.51 2.36 -16.83
N HIS A 201 15.87 1.21 -16.93
CA HIS A 201 14.79 0.77 -16.01
C HIS A 201 13.39 1.33 -16.29
N ALA A 202 13.20 2.16 -17.32
CA ALA A 202 11.85 2.58 -17.73
C ALA A 202 11.05 1.41 -18.31
N LEU A 203 9.81 1.24 -17.84
CA LEU A 203 8.82 0.37 -18.45
C LEU A 203 7.95 1.14 -19.44
N ILE A 204 7.54 0.47 -20.51
CA ILE A 204 6.59 1.01 -21.48
C ILE A 204 5.30 0.23 -21.36
N HIS A 205 4.18 0.93 -21.19
CA HIS A 205 2.84 0.34 -21.11
C HIS A 205 1.99 0.82 -22.27
N ILE A 206 1.27 -0.07 -22.93
CA ILE A 206 0.30 0.27 -23.98
C ILE A 206 -1.03 -0.38 -23.65
N PHE A 207 -2.05 0.45 -23.44
CA PHE A 207 -3.43 0.05 -23.20
C PHE A 207 -4.25 0.25 -24.48
N ILE A 208 -4.91 -0.81 -24.98
CA ILE A 208 -5.82 -0.71 -26.13
C ILE A 208 -6.95 -1.73 -26.00
N GLY A 209 -8.20 -1.27 -26.09
CA GLY A 209 -9.34 -2.14 -25.80
C GLY A 209 -9.25 -2.68 -24.36
N ALA A 210 -9.43 -4.00 -24.21
CA ALA A 210 -9.19 -4.71 -22.95
C ALA A 210 -7.73 -5.16 -22.75
N ALA A 211 -6.83 -4.93 -23.70
CA ALA A 211 -5.46 -5.42 -23.63
C ALA A 211 -4.52 -4.38 -22.99
N LEU A 212 -3.59 -4.87 -22.16
CA LEU A 212 -2.41 -4.16 -21.71
C LEU A 212 -1.18 -4.98 -22.13
N ILE A 213 -0.23 -4.33 -22.81
CA ILE A 213 1.10 -4.90 -23.04
C ILE A 213 2.18 -4.02 -22.40
N THR A 214 3.23 -4.68 -21.94
CA THR A 214 4.35 -4.04 -21.23
C THR A 214 5.68 -4.52 -21.81
N CYS A 215 6.68 -3.64 -21.89
CA CYS A 215 8.07 -4.03 -22.16
C CYS A 215 9.05 -3.21 -21.32
N ARG A 216 10.27 -3.74 -21.12
CA ARG A 216 11.41 -2.91 -20.70
C ARG A 216 11.91 -2.13 -21.92
N PHE A 217 12.21 -0.84 -21.74
CA PHE A 217 12.79 -0.06 -22.83
C PHE A 217 14.17 -0.59 -23.27
N ASP A 218 15.00 -1.04 -22.32
CA ASP A 218 16.30 -1.62 -22.59
C ASP A 218 16.38 -3.00 -21.91
N ALA A 219 16.35 -4.07 -22.71
CA ALA A 219 16.34 -5.45 -22.23
C ALA A 219 17.73 -5.94 -21.77
N THR A 220 18.79 -5.16 -21.97
CA THR A 220 20.13 -5.56 -21.54
C THR A 220 20.21 -5.61 -20.01
N PRO A 221 20.83 -6.66 -19.42
CA PRO A 221 21.07 -6.72 -17.99
C PRO A 221 21.96 -5.54 -17.57
N LYS A 222 21.45 -4.69 -16.69
CA LYS A 222 22.16 -3.52 -16.18
C LYS A 222 22.14 -3.51 -14.66
N PRO A 223 23.20 -2.99 -14.02
CA PRO A 223 23.21 -2.84 -12.57
C PRO A 223 22.09 -1.88 -12.13
N PRO A 224 21.54 -2.04 -10.91
CA PRO A 224 20.62 -1.08 -10.34
C PRO A 224 21.22 0.32 -10.26
N THR A 225 20.41 1.31 -10.56
CA THR A 225 20.72 2.72 -10.34
C THR A 225 20.55 3.04 -8.86
N ILE A 226 21.59 3.63 -8.25
CA ILE A 226 21.57 4.11 -6.87
C ILE A 226 21.99 5.57 -6.84
N ASP A 227 21.02 6.44 -6.63
CA ASP A 227 21.24 7.88 -6.69
C ASP A 227 21.10 8.53 -5.32
N ARG A 228 22.08 9.35 -4.94
CA ARG A 228 21.99 10.18 -3.74
C ARG A 228 20.98 11.31 -3.96
N ARG A 229 20.15 11.56 -2.94
CA ARG A 229 19.14 12.62 -2.95
C ARG A 229 19.47 13.69 -1.91
N PRO A 230 19.17 14.96 -2.21
CA PRO A 230 19.28 16.01 -1.21
C PRO A 230 18.26 15.75 -0.09
N ILE A 231 18.69 15.99 1.14
CA ILE A 231 17.82 15.90 2.29
C ILE A 231 17.32 17.29 2.62
N HIS A 232 16.02 17.50 2.48
CA HIS A 232 15.37 18.71 2.94
C HIS A 232 14.97 18.54 4.40
N ARG A 233 15.56 19.34 5.29
CA ARG A 233 15.18 19.40 6.70
C ARG A 233 14.40 20.70 6.94
N PRO A 234 13.12 20.63 7.35
CA PRO A 234 12.34 21.80 7.72
C PRO A 234 13.03 22.62 8.81
N LYS A 235 12.83 23.94 8.82
CA LYS A 235 13.45 24.82 9.82
C LYS A 235 13.04 24.45 11.25
N GLU A 236 11.80 24.01 11.40
CA GLU A 236 11.17 23.58 12.64
C GLU A 236 11.88 22.34 13.19
N LEU A 237 12.21 21.38 12.33
CA LEU A 237 12.99 20.19 12.71
C LEU A 237 14.40 20.57 13.15
N ILE A 238 15.06 21.49 12.42
CA ILE A 238 16.39 21.99 12.80
C ILE A 238 16.33 22.71 14.16
N GLN A 239 15.29 23.49 14.42
CA GLN A 239 15.09 24.16 15.71
C GLN A 239 14.83 23.17 16.84
N ALA A 240 14.00 22.15 16.62
CA ALA A 240 13.75 21.08 17.59
C ALA A 240 15.05 20.32 17.92
N MET A 241 15.83 19.95 16.91
CA MET A 241 17.14 19.29 17.09
C MET A 241 18.11 20.15 17.91
N ASN A 242 18.12 21.47 17.68
CA ASN A 242 18.91 22.40 18.48
C ASN A 242 18.36 22.57 19.90
N GLY A 243 17.05 22.43 20.10
CA GLY A 243 16.39 22.42 21.40
C GLY A 243 16.84 21.25 22.27
N ILE A 244 16.96 20.05 21.69
CA ILE A 244 17.42 18.82 22.37
C ILE A 244 18.85 19.00 22.94
N VAL A 245 19.69 19.86 22.35
CA VAL A 245 21.02 20.21 22.89
C VAL A 245 20.92 20.88 24.28
N LYS A 246 19.83 21.58 24.59
CA LYS A 246 19.61 22.16 25.92
C LYS A 246 19.19 21.09 26.93
N ASP A 247 18.41 20.10 26.49
CA ASP A 247 17.89 19.05 27.36
C ASP A 247 18.93 17.96 27.65
N THR A 248 19.78 17.65 26.67
CA THR A 248 20.98 16.81 26.85
C THR A 248 21.93 17.35 27.93
N LYS A 249 22.02 18.68 28.13
CA LYS A 249 22.81 19.27 29.23
C LYS A 249 22.22 19.01 30.61
N LYS A 250 20.89 18.90 30.72
CA LYS A 250 20.19 18.64 31.99
C LYS A 250 20.29 17.16 32.39
N ALA A 251 20.35 16.27 31.41
CA ALA A 251 20.34 14.82 31.62
C ALA A 251 21.35 14.08 30.71
N PRO A 252 22.67 14.37 30.78
CA PRO A 252 23.64 13.85 29.81
C PRO A 252 23.68 12.31 29.75
N TYR A 253 23.40 11.62 30.85
CA TYR A 253 23.35 10.16 30.89
C TYR A 253 22.15 9.56 30.15
N ALA A 254 21.06 10.31 29.94
CA ALA A 254 19.90 9.88 29.17
C ALA A 254 20.15 9.93 27.64
N PHE A 255 21.23 10.60 27.21
CA PHE A 255 21.58 10.78 25.80
C PHE A 255 22.93 10.19 25.40
N ARG A 256 23.67 9.58 26.35
CA ARG A 256 24.95 8.92 26.06
C ARG A 256 24.71 7.58 25.37
N GLY A 257 25.31 7.41 24.19
CA GLY A 257 25.37 6.11 23.50
C GLY A 257 24.68 6.06 22.14
N LEU A 258 25.34 5.37 21.21
CA LEU A 258 24.81 4.59 20.09
C LEU A 258 23.36 4.87 19.68
N PHE A 259 23.21 5.91 18.85
CA PHE A 259 21.92 6.36 18.33
C PHE A 259 20.90 6.62 19.43
N ALA A 260 20.89 7.86 19.96
CA ALA A 260 20.02 8.27 21.07
C ALA A 260 18.61 7.67 20.92
N PRO A 261 18.05 6.99 21.94
CA PRO A 261 16.76 6.29 21.82
C PRO A 261 15.61 7.14 21.26
N HIS A 262 15.64 8.45 21.50
CA HIS A 262 14.70 9.41 20.91
C HIS A 262 14.80 9.51 19.38
N TRP A 263 16.00 9.35 18.81
CA TRP A 263 16.22 9.26 17.37
C TRP A 263 15.73 7.91 16.80
N PHE A 264 15.82 6.82 17.57
CA PHE A 264 15.28 5.52 17.14
C PHE A 264 13.78 5.59 16.85
N ARG A 265 13.00 6.20 17.76
CA ARG A 265 11.56 6.43 17.55
C ARG A 265 11.30 7.24 16.28
N GLN A 266 12.01 8.36 16.09
CA GLN A 266 11.82 9.20 14.91
C GLN A 266 12.18 8.44 13.64
N THR A 267 13.26 7.66 13.65
CA THR A 267 13.67 6.85 12.51
C THR A 267 12.64 5.77 12.19
N VAL A 268 12.09 5.06 13.18
CA VAL A 268 11.04 4.05 12.95
C VAL A 268 9.78 4.70 12.40
N ARG A 269 9.36 5.85 12.93
CA ARG A 269 8.23 6.63 12.39
C ARG A 269 8.49 7.09 10.96
N ASP A 270 9.69 7.60 10.70
CA ASP A 270 10.09 7.98 9.35
C ASP A 270 10.04 6.78 8.42
N CYS A 271 10.39 5.56 8.90
CA CYS A 271 10.34 4.33 8.12
C CYS A 271 8.93 3.94 7.68
N SER A 272 7.91 4.20 8.51
CA SER A 272 6.50 3.94 8.18
C SER A 272 5.84 5.06 7.34
N ASN A 273 6.42 6.27 7.30
CA ASN A 273 5.82 7.39 6.59
C ASN A 273 5.76 7.18 5.06
N GLY A 274 4.59 7.45 4.49
CA GLY A 274 4.34 7.46 3.04
C GLY A 274 4.22 6.08 2.40
N TRP A 275 3.95 5.05 3.20
CA TRP A 275 3.76 3.67 2.72
C TRP A 275 2.60 3.02 3.46
N GLU A 276 1.41 3.21 2.90
CA GLU A 276 0.17 2.62 3.39
C GLU A 276 0.29 1.09 3.50
N GLY A 277 -0.22 0.50 4.59
CA GLY A 277 -0.18 -0.97 4.75
C GLY A 277 1.19 -1.56 5.04
N SER A 278 2.16 -0.73 5.39
CA SER A 278 3.51 -1.18 5.64
C SER A 278 3.79 -1.48 7.11
N THR A 279 4.74 -2.38 7.34
CA THR A 279 5.31 -2.65 8.66
C THR A 279 6.81 -2.47 8.63
N VAL A 280 7.40 -2.06 9.75
CA VAL A 280 8.85 -1.90 9.90
C VAL A 280 9.43 -3.16 10.52
N TRP A 281 10.31 -3.81 9.77
CA TRP A 281 10.95 -5.06 10.15
C TRP A 281 12.36 -4.80 10.61
N ASP A 282 12.74 -5.45 11.69
CA ASP A 282 14.07 -5.46 12.23
C ASP A 282 14.87 -6.64 11.64
N GLU A 283 15.79 -6.35 10.72
CA GLU A 283 16.65 -7.34 10.05
C GLU A 283 17.95 -7.63 10.81
N GLY A 284 18.14 -7.02 11.98
CA GLY A 284 19.34 -7.23 12.79
C GLY A 284 20.50 -6.29 12.44
N PRO A 285 21.73 -6.63 12.87
CA PRO A 285 22.91 -5.81 12.59
C PRO A 285 23.39 -5.98 11.13
N LEU A 286 23.87 -4.88 10.54
CA LEU A 286 24.58 -4.90 9.26
C LEU A 286 26.06 -4.55 9.49
N PRO A 287 26.96 -5.54 9.61
CA PRO A 287 28.38 -5.30 9.84
C PRO A 287 29.08 -4.81 8.57
N PHE A 288 30.01 -3.87 8.70
CA PHE A 288 30.80 -3.36 7.57
C PHE A 288 32.24 -3.03 7.97
N ARG A 289 33.12 -2.99 6.96
CA ARG A 289 34.54 -2.63 7.10
C ARG A 289 34.77 -1.18 6.72
N LEU A 290 35.62 -0.51 7.47
CA LEU A 290 36.15 0.80 7.14
C LEU A 290 37.21 0.71 6.03
N PRO A 291 37.58 1.83 5.37
CA PRO A 291 38.60 1.82 4.29
C PRO A 291 39.95 1.25 4.70
N ASN A 292 40.29 1.29 5.99
CA ASN A 292 41.51 0.70 6.55
C ASN A 292 41.42 -0.84 6.74
N GLY A 293 40.31 -1.47 6.34
CA GLY A 293 40.07 -2.92 6.44
C GLY A 293 39.55 -3.39 7.80
N GLN A 294 39.54 -2.53 8.84
CA GLN A 294 39.02 -2.89 10.16
C GLN A 294 37.50 -2.92 10.18
N MET A 295 36.93 -3.83 10.97
CA MET A 295 35.48 -3.84 11.23
C MET A 295 35.09 -2.59 12.02
N TYR A 296 33.96 -1.99 11.65
CA TYR A 296 33.34 -0.99 12.50
C TYR A 296 32.88 -1.66 13.81
N HIS A 297 33.23 -1.06 14.95
CA HIS A 297 33.11 -1.70 16.26
C HIS A 297 31.85 -1.30 17.03
N GLU A 298 31.23 -0.19 16.66
CA GLU A 298 29.96 0.22 17.25
C GLU A 298 28.79 -0.50 16.55
N PRO A 299 27.71 -0.84 17.27
CA PRO A 299 26.58 -1.58 16.71
C PRO A 299 25.84 -0.81 15.62
N THR A 300 25.21 -1.58 14.75
CA THR A 300 24.37 -1.12 13.66
C THR A 300 23.01 -1.81 13.74
N ARG A 301 21.98 -1.19 13.16
CA ARG A 301 20.68 -1.83 13.00
C ARG A 301 20.11 -1.57 11.62
N LEU A 302 19.69 -2.63 10.96
CA LEU A 302 19.03 -2.58 9.67
C LEU A 302 17.52 -2.73 9.87
N LEU A 303 16.78 -1.71 9.48
CA LEU A 303 15.33 -1.71 9.46
C LEU A 303 14.85 -1.73 8.02
N VAL A 304 13.83 -2.54 7.72
CA VAL A 304 13.27 -2.68 6.39
C VAL A 304 11.76 -2.49 6.45
N THR A 305 11.23 -1.54 5.68
CA THR A 305 9.79 -1.34 5.58
C THR A 305 9.23 -2.24 4.48
N ARG A 306 8.21 -3.04 4.81
CA ARG A 306 7.56 -3.97 3.88
C ARG A 306 6.08 -3.70 3.74
N VAL A 307 5.56 -3.80 2.52
CA VAL A 307 4.12 -3.81 2.21
C VAL A 307 3.69 -5.25 1.97
N TYR A 308 2.73 -5.73 2.75
CA TYR A 308 2.29 -7.13 2.73
C TYR A 308 1.81 -7.60 1.36
N GLU A 309 1.02 -6.77 0.67
CA GLU A 309 0.49 -7.08 -0.67
C GLU A 309 1.58 -7.27 -1.73
N LYS A 310 2.81 -6.80 -1.46
CA LYS A 310 3.96 -6.88 -2.36
C LYS A 310 4.94 -8.00 -1.99
N MET A 311 4.64 -8.82 -0.99
CA MET A 311 5.49 -9.94 -0.58
C MET A 311 5.37 -11.12 -1.55
N THR A 312 6.50 -11.77 -1.84
CA THR A 312 6.58 -12.92 -2.75
C THR A 312 6.28 -14.25 -2.06
N GLU A 313 6.45 -14.31 -0.73
CA GLU A 313 6.10 -15.46 0.10
C GLU A 313 5.60 -14.99 1.46
N SER A 314 4.69 -15.75 2.06
CA SER A 314 4.29 -15.56 3.46
C SER A 314 5.36 -16.14 4.38
N VAL A 315 5.66 -15.43 5.47
CA VAL A 315 6.62 -15.87 6.49
C VAL A 315 6.02 -15.73 7.87
N GLU A 316 6.46 -16.57 8.80
CA GLU A 316 6.08 -16.45 10.19
C GLU A 316 6.79 -15.25 10.85
N GLU A 317 6.04 -14.50 11.64
CA GLU A 317 6.47 -13.24 12.22
C GLU A 317 6.48 -13.26 13.75
N VAL A 318 7.36 -12.45 14.31
CA VAL A 318 7.44 -12.13 15.73
C VAL A 318 7.28 -10.63 15.88
N SER A 319 6.10 -10.18 16.33
CA SER A 319 5.84 -8.78 16.65
C SER A 319 6.31 -8.44 18.07
N PHE A 320 6.87 -7.25 18.23
CA PHE A 320 7.25 -6.73 19.53
C PHE A 320 7.13 -5.21 19.55
N THR A 321 6.93 -4.66 20.73
CA THR A 321 7.03 -3.24 20.98
C THR A 321 8.41 -2.88 21.51
N ALA A 322 8.97 -1.77 21.03
CA ALA A 322 10.22 -1.20 21.48
C ALA A 322 9.95 0.21 22.04
N THR A 323 10.29 0.42 23.30
CA THR A 323 10.02 1.66 24.03
C THR A 323 11.35 2.28 24.44
N PRO A 324 11.65 3.52 24.02
CA PRO A 324 12.83 4.24 24.49
C PRO A 324 12.65 4.61 25.97
N PRO A 325 13.74 4.76 26.73
CA PRO A 325 13.67 5.22 28.12
C PRO A 325 13.06 6.64 28.15
N PRO A 326 12.24 6.94 29.17
CA PRO A 326 11.66 8.27 29.30
C PRO A 326 12.75 9.30 29.55
N PHE A 327 12.49 10.54 29.16
CA PHE A 327 13.33 11.64 29.60
C PHE A 327 13.24 11.76 31.13
N PRO A 328 14.34 12.03 31.87
CA PRO A 328 14.28 12.11 33.32
C PRO A 328 13.25 13.11 33.82
N GLY A 329 12.31 12.65 34.65
CA GLY A 329 11.19 13.46 35.18
C GLY A 329 9.97 13.55 34.26
N THR A 330 9.91 12.75 33.19
CA THR A 330 8.73 12.59 32.34
C THR A 330 8.21 11.15 32.40
N GLU A 331 6.92 10.97 32.24
CA GLU A 331 6.30 9.64 32.11
C GLU A 331 6.43 9.13 30.67
N ILE A 332 6.36 7.80 30.49
CA ILE A 332 6.29 7.19 29.17
C ILE A 332 4.88 7.37 28.64
N GLU A 333 4.72 8.08 27.53
CA GLU A 333 3.44 8.12 26.84
C GLU A 333 3.27 6.88 25.95
N PRO A 334 2.03 6.39 25.73
CA PRO A 334 1.77 5.32 24.76
C PRO A 334 2.33 5.65 23.37
N SER A 335 2.36 6.94 23.03
CA SER A 335 2.91 7.46 21.77
C SER A 335 4.42 7.23 21.63
N ASP A 336 5.15 6.99 22.72
CA ASP A 336 6.60 6.79 22.75
C ASP A 336 7.01 5.38 22.30
N THR A 337 6.08 4.44 22.31
CA THR A 337 6.32 3.04 21.94
C THR A 337 6.16 2.86 20.42
N VAL A 338 7.07 2.09 19.81
CA VAL A 338 6.99 1.71 18.39
C VAL A 338 6.83 0.20 18.25
N THR A 339 6.04 -0.23 17.27
CA THR A 339 5.86 -1.65 16.96
C THR A 339 6.77 -2.05 15.81
N LEU A 340 7.52 -3.14 16.00
CA LEU A 340 8.43 -3.72 15.03
C LEU A 340 8.14 -5.21 14.85
N VAL A 341 8.63 -5.75 13.73
CA VAL A 341 8.47 -7.16 13.37
C VAL A 341 9.83 -7.80 13.10
N ARG A 342 10.00 -9.07 13.47
CA ARG A 342 11.12 -9.92 13.03
C ARG A 342 10.57 -11.14 12.30
N LYS A 343 11.36 -11.67 11.37
CA LYS A 343 11.12 -13.02 10.83
C LYS A 343 11.39 -14.06 11.91
N ALA A 344 10.50 -15.03 12.08
CA ALA A 344 10.78 -16.20 12.88
C ALA A 344 11.94 -17.03 12.28
N ASP A 345 11.97 -17.15 10.94
CA ASP A 345 13.09 -17.72 10.19
C ASP A 345 13.91 -16.61 9.51
N PRO A 346 15.10 -16.25 10.04
CA PRO A 346 15.92 -15.17 9.48
C PRO A 346 16.49 -15.49 8.09
N THR A 347 16.44 -16.75 7.63
CA THR A 347 16.93 -17.14 6.29
C THR A 347 15.94 -16.80 5.17
N LYS A 348 14.68 -16.57 5.53
CA LYS A 348 13.62 -16.20 4.58
C LYS A 348 13.74 -14.74 4.15
N GLU A 349 13.38 -14.47 2.90
CA GLU A 349 13.41 -13.13 2.32
C GLU A 349 12.13 -12.91 1.52
N PRO A 350 11.04 -12.49 2.19
CA PRO A 350 9.71 -12.45 1.57
C PRO A 350 9.48 -11.29 0.59
N GLY A 351 10.48 -10.47 0.30
CA GLY A 351 10.32 -9.28 -0.52
C GLY A 351 9.39 -8.23 0.07
N GLY A 352 8.62 -7.56 -0.78
CA GLY A 352 7.71 -6.47 -0.41
C GLY A 352 8.40 -5.18 0.07
N ILE A 353 9.69 -5.03 -0.18
CA ILE A 353 10.52 -3.97 0.40
C ILE A 353 10.29 -2.64 -0.31
N VAL A 354 9.89 -1.61 0.45
CA VAL A 354 9.72 -0.23 -0.05
C VAL A 354 10.76 0.74 0.52
N ARG A 355 11.38 0.38 1.67
CA ARG A 355 12.45 1.16 2.30
C ARG A 355 13.46 0.30 3.02
N ILE A 356 14.73 0.71 2.96
CA ILE A 356 15.83 0.13 3.74
C ILE A 356 16.47 1.26 4.54
N SER A 357 16.55 1.11 5.86
CA SER A 357 17.12 2.10 6.77
C SER A 357 18.26 1.48 7.57
N LEU A 358 19.48 1.99 7.41
CA LEU A 358 20.63 1.59 8.21
C LEU A 358 20.86 2.63 9.31
N ILE A 359 20.83 2.18 10.55
CA ILE A 359 21.20 2.96 11.73
C ILE A 359 22.63 2.57 12.11
N ILE A 360 23.53 3.56 12.14
CA ILE A 360 24.93 3.39 12.54
C ILE A 360 25.11 4.04 13.91
N GLY A 361 25.47 3.21 14.89
CA GLY A 361 25.80 3.68 16.23
C GLY A 361 27.00 4.65 16.22
N ILE A 362 27.10 5.49 17.25
CA ILE A 362 28.23 6.40 17.48
C ILE A 362 28.89 6.10 18.82
N ASN A 363 30.13 6.56 18.99
CA ASN A 363 30.90 6.33 20.21
C ASN A 363 30.14 6.72 21.49
N LYS A 364 30.08 5.81 22.47
CA LYS A 364 29.36 6.00 23.75
C LYS A 364 29.86 7.19 24.58
N GLY A 365 31.09 7.64 24.36
CA GLY A 365 31.65 8.85 24.98
C GLY A 365 31.07 10.16 24.43
N ILE A 366 30.34 10.12 23.32
CA ILE A 366 29.72 11.30 22.70
C ILE A 366 28.29 11.46 23.25
N THR A 367 28.06 12.58 23.95
CA THR A 367 26.74 12.88 24.56
C THR A 367 25.70 13.31 23.53
N TRP A 368 26.08 14.13 22.53
CA TRP A 368 25.20 14.54 21.44
C TRP A 368 26.02 15.10 20.26
N PRO A 369 25.93 14.55 19.04
CA PRO A 369 26.66 15.08 17.89
C PRO A 369 25.93 16.26 17.24
N LYS A 370 26.70 17.19 16.67
CA LYS A 370 26.17 18.31 15.90
C LYS A 370 25.82 17.86 14.48
N ILE A 371 24.87 18.56 13.88
CA ILE A 371 24.52 18.36 12.47
C ILE A 371 25.78 18.61 11.62
N GLY A 372 26.11 17.64 10.77
CA GLY A 372 27.26 17.65 9.87
C GLY A 372 28.51 16.96 10.41
N ASP A 373 28.54 16.54 11.68
CA ASP A 373 29.71 15.87 12.28
C ASP A 373 30.06 14.56 11.57
N TYR A 374 29.06 13.84 11.04
CA TYR A 374 29.23 12.52 10.42
C TYR A 374 29.00 12.50 8.91
N ALA A 375 28.31 13.51 8.35
CA ALA A 375 27.87 13.55 6.96
C ALA A 375 28.96 13.28 5.90
N LYS A 376 30.23 13.53 6.21
CA LYS A 376 31.39 13.33 5.31
C LYS A 376 32.45 12.40 5.89
N THR A 377 32.10 11.58 6.86
CA THR A 377 33.05 10.66 7.48
C THR A 377 33.19 9.38 6.67
N SER A 378 34.38 8.78 6.72
CA SER A 378 34.62 7.48 6.08
C SER A 378 33.73 6.36 6.63
N THR A 379 33.25 6.50 7.86
CA THR A 379 32.30 5.56 8.47
C THR A 379 30.93 5.65 7.82
N MET A 380 30.42 6.87 7.61
CA MET A 380 29.16 7.10 6.90
C MET A 380 29.24 6.53 5.48
N GLU A 381 30.30 6.85 4.73
CA GLU A 381 30.51 6.34 3.36
C GLU A 381 30.63 4.80 3.32
N ALA A 382 31.29 4.18 4.30
CA ALA A 382 31.38 2.73 4.40
C ALA A 382 30.02 2.08 4.69
N GLY A 383 29.20 2.70 5.55
CA GLY A 383 27.83 2.28 5.83
C GLY A 383 26.91 2.44 4.62
N GLU A 384 26.99 3.57 3.91
CA GLU A 384 26.32 3.80 2.62
C GLU A 384 26.64 2.68 1.63
N LYS A 385 27.93 2.35 1.46
CA LYS A 385 28.36 1.26 0.59
C LYS A 385 27.81 -0.09 1.03
N ALA A 386 27.82 -0.39 2.33
CA ALA A 386 27.32 -1.66 2.85
C ALA A 386 25.83 -1.86 2.60
N VAL A 387 25.00 -0.81 2.79
CA VAL A 387 23.56 -0.90 2.52
C VAL A 387 23.27 -0.98 1.02
N HIS A 388 24.09 -0.33 0.17
CA HIS A 388 23.98 -0.47 -1.28
C HIS A 388 24.24 -1.92 -1.73
N GLU A 389 25.27 -2.58 -1.19
CA GLU A 389 25.55 -3.98 -1.50
C GLU A 389 24.47 -4.92 -0.96
N TYR A 390 23.90 -4.62 0.21
CA TYR A 390 22.73 -5.32 0.74
C TYR A 390 21.53 -5.21 -0.22
N ALA A 391 21.20 -4.01 -0.69
CA ALA A 391 20.11 -3.78 -1.64
C ALA A 391 20.35 -4.48 -2.98
N LYS A 392 21.55 -4.41 -3.54
CA LYS A 392 21.91 -5.13 -4.78
C LYS A 392 21.75 -6.65 -4.64
N ARG A 393 22.07 -7.21 -3.47
CA ARG A 393 21.88 -8.64 -3.20
C ARG A 393 20.39 -9.01 -3.19
N LEU A 394 19.56 -8.23 -2.51
CA LEU A 394 18.11 -8.43 -2.51
C LEU A 394 17.52 -8.33 -3.92
N HIS A 395 18.00 -7.37 -4.71
CA HIS A 395 17.60 -7.23 -6.10
C HIS A 395 18.02 -8.43 -6.95
N ALA A 396 19.26 -8.89 -6.82
CA ALA A 396 19.73 -10.07 -7.53
C ALA A 396 18.83 -11.29 -7.22
N LYS A 397 18.36 -11.43 -5.97
CA LYS A 397 17.44 -12.49 -5.56
C LYS A 397 16.00 -12.31 -6.03
N GLY A 398 15.62 -11.16 -6.58
CA GLY A 398 14.25 -10.89 -7.06
C GLY A 398 13.25 -10.44 -6.01
N VAL A 399 13.73 -10.01 -4.85
CA VAL A 399 12.87 -9.60 -3.73
C VAL A 399 12.85 -8.08 -3.53
N LEU A 400 13.54 -7.33 -4.41
CA LEU A 400 13.63 -5.88 -4.39
C LEU A 400 13.80 -5.32 -5.81
N ASP A 401 12.83 -4.55 -6.28
CA ASP A 401 12.94 -3.82 -7.56
C ASP A 401 13.27 -2.35 -7.34
N ARG A 402 12.58 -1.71 -6.40
CA ARG A 402 12.77 -0.30 -6.06
C ARG A 402 12.59 -0.08 -4.57
N CYS A 403 13.39 0.81 -3.99
CA CYS A 403 13.18 1.27 -2.63
C CYS A 403 13.85 2.63 -2.37
N THR A 404 13.44 3.23 -1.25
CA THR A 404 14.20 4.33 -0.64
C THR A 404 15.23 3.76 0.32
N ILE A 405 16.48 4.20 0.23
CA ILE A 405 17.52 3.83 1.19
C ILE A 405 17.83 5.05 2.06
N ARG A 406 17.81 4.88 3.39
CA ARG A 406 18.29 5.88 4.34
C ARG A 406 19.41 5.32 5.19
N VAL A 407 20.42 6.15 5.43
CA VAL A 407 21.52 5.83 6.34
C VAL A 407 21.56 6.91 7.39
N TYR A 408 21.55 6.53 8.67
CA TYR A 408 21.54 7.42 9.81
C TYR A 408 22.82 7.22 10.62
N MET A 409 23.49 8.32 10.99
CA MET A 409 24.63 8.29 11.90
C MET A 409 24.61 9.54 12.78
N GLY A 410 24.32 9.35 14.07
CA GLY A 410 24.12 10.47 14.99
C GLY A 410 22.92 11.32 14.58
N THR A 411 23.15 12.61 14.28
CA THR A 411 22.14 13.56 13.80
C THR A 411 22.15 13.75 12.28
N ASP A 412 23.07 13.07 11.59
CA ASP A 412 23.19 13.12 10.14
C ASP A 412 22.48 11.94 9.48
N GLU A 413 22.05 12.18 8.25
CA GLU A 413 21.43 11.17 7.40
C GLU A 413 21.89 11.35 5.96
N SER A 414 21.81 10.25 5.20
CA SER A 414 21.93 10.20 3.75
C SER A 414 20.68 9.50 3.19
N LEU A 415 20.21 9.99 2.05
CA LEU A 415 19.03 9.49 1.35
C LEU A 415 19.45 9.06 -0.04
N PHE A 416 19.04 7.86 -0.45
CA PHE A 416 19.26 7.34 -1.79
C PHE A 416 17.97 6.74 -2.36
N LYS A 417 17.87 6.74 -3.69
CA LYS A 417 16.87 5.96 -4.42
C LYS A 417 17.55 4.80 -5.12
N PHE A 418 17.01 3.61 -4.89
CA PHE A 418 17.42 2.38 -5.54
C PHE A 418 16.37 1.99 -6.57
N VAL A 419 16.79 1.76 -7.81
CA VAL A 419 15.93 1.35 -8.92
C VAL A 419 16.67 0.27 -9.72
N GLY A 420 16.08 -0.92 -9.82
CA GLY A 420 16.55 -2.01 -10.66
C GLY A 420 15.49 -2.44 -11.68
N ASP A 421 15.89 -3.32 -12.62
CA ASP A 421 14.95 -3.89 -13.58
C ASP A 421 14.08 -4.95 -12.88
N PRO A 422 12.75 -4.87 -12.91
CA PRO A 422 11.89 -5.82 -12.21
C PRO A 422 12.09 -7.23 -12.76
N ILE A 423 12.19 -8.28 -11.92
CA ILE A 423 12.50 -9.65 -12.41
C ILE A 423 11.44 -10.18 -13.38
N GLY A 424 10.16 -9.86 -13.17
CA GLY A 424 9.04 -10.13 -14.08
C GLY A 424 8.29 -8.86 -14.45
N LEU A 425 7.72 -8.80 -15.66
CA LEU A 425 6.97 -7.63 -16.15
C LEU A 425 5.48 -7.67 -15.82
N THR A 426 4.96 -8.81 -15.38
CA THR A 426 3.56 -9.04 -15.07
C THR A 426 3.41 -9.65 -13.67
N ALA A 427 2.24 -9.54 -13.06
CA ALA A 427 1.98 -10.12 -11.74
C ALA A 427 2.27 -11.64 -11.70
N ASN A 428 1.99 -12.37 -12.78
CA ASN A 428 2.18 -13.81 -12.91
C ASN A 428 3.65 -14.23 -13.16
N THR A 429 4.50 -13.34 -13.68
CA THR A 429 5.92 -13.61 -13.98
C THR A 429 6.87 -13.24 -12.85
N ARG A 430 6.37 -12.72 -11.72
CA ARG A 430 7.15 -12.42 -10.50
C ARG A 430 7.54 -13.67 -9.68
N ALA A 431 7.36 -14.87 -10.22
CA ALA A 431 7.88 -16.08 -9.62
C ALA A 431 9.42 -16.04 -9.63
N LEU A 432 10.02 -16.14 -8.44
CA LEU A 432 11.46 -16.11 -8.22
C LEU A 432 12.17 -17.12 -9.16
N PRO A 433 13.30 -16.76 -9.80
CA PRO A 433 14.09 -17.73 -10.56
C PRO A 433 14.55 -18.87 -9.63
N PRO A 434 14.66 -20.11 -10.15
CA PRO A 434 15.10 -21.24 -9.35
C PRO A 434 16.50 -20.98 -8.76
N PRO A 435 16.80 -21.49 -7.54
CA PRO A 435 18.02 -21.16 -6.79
C PRO A 435 19.34 -21.41 -7.54
N SER A 436 19.32 -22.22 -8.60
CA SER A 436 20.47 -22.66 -9.37
C SER A 436 21.09 -21.59 -10.28
N GLU A 437 20.41 -20.48 -10.57
CA GLU A 437 20.91 -19.44 -11.49
C GLU A 437 21.54 -18.23 -10.78
N LEU A 438 21.40 -18.15 -9.45
CA LEU A 438 21.98 -17.09 -8.63
C LEU A 438 23.41 -17.44 -8.23
N GLY A 439 24.34 -17.25 -9.18
CA GLY A 439 25.77 -17.28 -8.91
C GLY A 439 26.13 -16.26 -7.82
N THR A 440 26.20 -16.71 -6.58
CA THR A 440 26.62 -15.89 -5.44
C THR A 440 28.14 -15.75 -5.52
N PRO A 441 28.69 -14.52 -5.59
CA PRO A 441 30.13 -14.35 -5.40
C PRO A 441 30.48 -14.82 -3.98
N ALA A 442 31.22 -15.92 -3.90
CA ALA A 442 31.79 -16.42 -2.66
C ALA A 442 32.72 -15.33 -2.08
N GLY A 443 32.33 -14.75 -0.94
CA GLY A 443 33.17 -13.74 -0.28
C GLY A 443 32.54 -12.93 0.85
N LEU A 444 31.20 -12.92 1.01
CA LEU A 444 30.51 -12.24 2.13
C LEU A 444 29.32 -13.05 2.67
N ALA A 445 29.37 -14.38 2.56
CA ALA A 445 28.48 -15.27 3.28
C ALA A 445 28.81 -15.24 4.79
N ALA A 446 28.54 -14.11 5.44
CA ALA A 446 28.23 -14.13 6.86
C ALA A 446 26.71 -14.09 6.90
N ALA A 447 26.12 -15.26 7.10
CA ALA A 447 24.78 -15.37 7.66
C ALA A 447 24.66 -14.33 8.78
N SER A 448 23.63 -13.48 8.75
CA SER A 448 23.20 -12.83 9.97
C SER A 448 23.12 -13.94 11.02
N PRO A 449 23.77 -13.80 12.19
CA PRO A 449 23.76 -14.85 13.19
C PRO A 449 22.31 -15.28 13.39
N THR A 450 22.04 -16.59 13.30
CA THR A 450 20.76 -17.21 13.66
C THR A 450 20.55 -17.01 15.15
N ILE A 451 20.29 -15.77 15.54
CA ILE A 451 19.82 -15.40 16.87
C ILE A 451 18.35 -15.73 16.85
N ASP A 452 17.91 -16.52 17.83
CA ASP A 452 16.50 -16.73 18.07
C ASP A 452 15.81 -15.35 18.23
N PRO A 453 14.90 -14.97 17.32
CA PRO A 453 14.25 -13.66 17.32
C PRO A 453 13.54 -13.35 18.64
N MET A 454 13.09 -14.38 19.36
CA MET A 454 12.43 -14.28 20.67
C MET A 454 13.40 -14.00 21.82
N MET A 455 14.69 -14.29 21.64
CA MET A 455 15.75 -14.13 22.64
C MET A 455 16.76 -13.03 22.28
N ASP A 456 16.58 -12.35 21.14
CA ASP A 456 17.47 -11.28 20.71
C ASP A 456 17.29 -10.02 21.58
N LYS A 457 18.19 -9.88 22.56
CA LYS A 457 18.31 -8.73 23.47
C LYS A 457 19.22 -7.61 22.96
N SER A 458 19.58 -7.61 21.69
CA SER A 458 20.53 -6.63 21.15
C SER A 458 19.97 -5.21 21.13
N LEU A 459 18.66 -5.01 20.93
CA LEU A 459 18.05 -3.69 21.02
C LEU A 459 18.12 -3.12 22.44
N GLU A 460 17.88 -3.95 23.45
CA GLU A 460 18.00 -3.56 24.86
C GLU A 460 19.46 -3.29 25.25
N ARG A 461 20.39 -4.15 24.82
CA ARG A 461 21.82 -4.04 25.16
C ARG A 461 22.51 -2.88 24.44
N ASP A 462 22.26 -2.73 23.14
CA ASP A 462 23.03 -1.88 22.25
C ASP A 462 22.39 -0.51 22.02
N PHE A 463 21.05 -0.45 22.03
CA PHE A 463 20.26 0.77 21.81
C PHE A 463 19.47 1.22 23.05
N ASN A 464 19.59 0.51 24.17
CA ASN A 464 18.96 0.84 25.45
C ASN A 464 17.42 0.97 25.36
N LEU A 465 16.78 0.13 24.55
CA LEU A 465 15.31 0.08 24.43
C LEU A 465 14.73 -0.94 25.42
N ALA A 466 13.49 -0.73 25.87
CA ALA A 466 12.70 -1.76 26.52
C ALA A 466 11.90 -2.51 25.44
N VAL A 467 12.02 -3.83 25.37
CA VAL A 467 11.37 -4.66 24.35
C VAL A 467 10.36 -5.59 25.00
N GLU A 468 9.15 -5.64 24.44
CA GLU A 468 8.07 -6.52 24.88
C GLU A 468 7.47 -7.25 23.67
N VAL A 469 7.52 -8.58 23.69
CA VAL A 469 6.95 -9.41 22.62
C VAL A 469 5.43 -9.37 22.69
N ARG A 470 4.78 -9.15 21.54
CA ARG A 470 3.32 -9.13 21.42
C ARG A 470 2.80 -10.54 21.10
N PRO A 471 1.64 -10.94 21.66
CA PRO A 471 1.02 -12.20 21.30
C PRO A 471 0.65 -12.21 19.80
N LYS A 472 0.61 -13.41 19.21
CA LYS A 472 0.11 -13.58 17.84
C LYS A 472 -1.38 -13.20 17.79
N HIS A 473 -1.77 -12.56 16.68
CA HIS A 473 -3.17 -12.29 16.39
C HIS A 473 -3.84 -13.58 15.90
N GLU A 474 -5.12 -13.82 16.21
CA GLU A 474 -5.79 -15.10 15.90
C GLU A 474 -6.13 -15.25 14.41
N LEU A 475 -6.38 -14.13 13.70
CA LEU A 475 -6.79 -14.14 12.29
C LEU A 475 -5.74 -13.68 11.28
N MET A 476 -4.72 -12.97 11.75
CA MET A 476 -3.65 -12.44 10.92
C MET A 476 -2.34 -13.02 11.42
N GLY A 477 -1.31 -13.07 10.56
CA GLY A 477 0.02 -13.55 10.95
C GLY A 477 0.61 -12.76 12.13
N SER A 478 0.22 -11.50 12.30
CA SER A 478 0.58 -10.67 13.44
C SER A 478 -0.39 -9.50 13.71
N GLU A 479 -0.36 -8.95 14.93
CA GLU A 479 -1.07 -7.70 15.28
C GLU A 479 -0.60 -6.52 14.42
N SER A 480 0.70 -6.49 14.09
CA SER A 480 1.28 -5.47 13.22
C SER A 480 0.71 -5.56 11.80
N GLN A 481 0.51 -6.78 11.30
CA GLN A 481 -0.16 -7.01 10.02
C GLN A 481 -1.61 -6.54 10.04
N PHE A 482 -2.36 -6.84 11.11
CA PHE A 482 -3.74 -6.37 11.25
C PHE A 482 -3.82 -4.84 11.25
N GLN A 483 -3.00 -4.16 12.06
CA GLN A 483 -3.00 -2.69 12.11
C GLN A 483 -2.55 -2.07 10.78
N ALA A 484 -1.59 -2.67 10.09
CA ALA A 484 -1.14 -2.20 8.78
C ALA A 484 -2.25 -2.33 7.73
N ILE A 485 -2.89 -3.51 7.63
CA ILE A 485 -4.03 -3.72 6.72
C ILE A 485 -5.16 -2.76 7.04
N LYS A 486 -5.47 -2.55 8.33
CA LYS A 486 -6.46 -1.59 8.77
C LYS A 486 -6.10 -0.19 8.26
N GLN A 487 -4.87 0.28 8.48
CA GLN A 487 -4.40 1.59 8.03
C GLN A 487 -4.48 1.74 6.50
N TYR A 488 -3.96 0.77 5.74
CA TYR A 488 -4.05 0.77 4.28
C TYR A 488 -5.48 0.91 3.80
N THR A 489 -6.38 0.13 4.40
CA THR A 489 -7.76 0.15 3.99
C THR A 489 -8.46 1.44 4.41
N THR A 490 -8.05 2.05 5.54
CA THR A 490 -8.44 3.41 5.94
C THR A 490 -8.05 4.43 4.89
N GLU A 491 -6.78 4.45 4.50
CA GLU A 491 -6.24 5.47 3.60
C GLU A 491 -6.80 5.29 2.18
N LYS A 492 -6.92 4.06 1.70
CA LYS A 492 -7.61 3.73 0.45
C LYS A 492 -9.09 4.11 0.48
N ALA A 493 -9.75 3.98 1.63
CA ALA A 493 -11.13 4.42 1.81
C ALA A 493 -11.25 5.96 1.78
N MET A 494 -10.30 6.70 2.36
CA MET A 494 -10.28 8.17 2.31
C MET A 494 -10.19 8.74 0.88
N ARG A 495 -9.68 7.95 -0.07
CA ARG A 495 -9.60 8.31 -1.50
C ARG A 495 -10.89 8.01 -2.28
N LYS A 496 -11.89 7.37 -1.67
CA LYS A 496 -13.16 6.99 -2.32
C LYS A 496 -14.26 8.01 -2.03
N SER A 497 -15.23 8.10 -2.93
CA SER A 497 -16.42 8.90 -2.69
C SER A 497 -17.28 8.31 -1.54
N PRO A 498 -18.04 9.14 -0.82
CA PRO A 498 -18.96 8.68 0.23
C PRO A 498 -19.96 7.59 -0.21
N GLU A 499 -20.36 7.60 -1.49
CA GLU A 499 -21.30 6.62 -2.05
C GLU A 499 -20.65 5.25 -2.24
N GLU A 500 -19.39 5.23 -2.71
CA GLU A 500 -18.60 4.00 -2.84
C GLU A 500 -18.30 3.37 -1.48
N LEU A 501 -18.01 4.19 -0.47
CA LEU A 501 -17.79 3.71 0.90
C LEU A 501 -19.05 3.11 1.52
N ARG A 502 -20.21 3.75 1.32
CA ARG A 502 -21.50 3.23 1.81
C ARG A 502 -21.83 1.89 1.15
N ALA A 503 -21.63 1.76 -0.17
CA ALA A 503 -21.85 0.50 -0.89
C ALA A 503 -20.93 -0.62 -0.39
N GLN A 504 -19.66 -0.31 -0.07
CA GLN A 504 -18.74 -1.29 0.51
C GLN A 504 -19.11 -1.69 1.93
N ALA A 505 -19.53 -0.75 2.78
CA ALA A 505 -19.95 -1.04 4.15
C ALA A 505 -21.16 -2.00 4.19
N MET A 506 -22.09 -1.87 3.24
CA MET A 506 -23.24 -2.78 3.10
C MET A 506 -22.86 -4.21 2.67
N LEU A 507 -21.68 -4.40 2.07
CA LEU A 507 -21.16 -5.73 1.72
C LEU A 507 -20.31 -6.32 2.85
N ILE A 508 -19.41 -5.51 3.42
CA ILE A 508 -18.42 -5.96 4.42
C ILE A 508 -19.08 -6.22 5.77
N GLY A 509 -19.99 -5.35 6.22
CA GLY A 509 -20.65 -5.47 7.53
C GLY A 509 -21.30 -6.84 7.74
N PRO A 510 -22.20 -7.30 6.85
CA PRO A 510 -22.82 -8.63 6.98
C PRO A 510 -21.81 -9.79 6.94
N MET A 511 -20.73 -9.67 6.17
CA MET A 511 -19.67 -10.68 6.13
C MET A 511 -18.93 -10.77 7.47
N THR A 512 -18.50 -9.64 8.02
CA THR A 512 -17.84 -9.57 9.34
C THR A 512 -18.77 -10.08 10.45
N ALA A 513 -20.04 -9.68 10.41
CA ALA A 513 -21.07 -10.14 11.33
C ALA A 513 -21.22 -11.67 11.31
N ARG A 514 -21.31 -12.26 10.12
CA ARG A 514 -21.36 -13.72 9.96
C ARG A 514 -20.14 -14.39 10.57
N MET A 515 -18.94 -13.89 10.31
CA MET A 515 -17.70 -14.44 10.84
C MET A 515 -17.67 -14.43 12.37
N ILE A 516 -18.04 -13.31 13.01
CA ILE A 516 -18.11 -13.20 14.47
C ILE A 516 -19.07 -14.27 15.05
N LEU A 517 -20.25 -14.41 14.45
CA LEU A 517 -21.25 -15.37 14.90
C LEU A 517 -20.79 -16.84 14.70
N GLU A 518 -20.21 -17.16 13.54
CA GLU A 518 -19.72 -18.51 13.25
C GLU A 518 -18.59 -18.94 14.20
N VAL A 519 -17.68 -18.02 14.54
CA VAL A 519 -16.57 -18.31 15.47
C VAL A 519 -17.05 -18.54 16.91
N ASN A 520 -18.04 -17.76 17.36
CA ASN A 520 -18.58 -17.89 18.72
C ASN A 520 -19.59 -19.04 18.87
N PHE A 521 -20.24 -19.47 17.77
CA PHE A 521 -21.26 -20.51 17.76
C PHE A 521 -21.00 -21.60 16.70
N PRO A 522 -19.87 -22.33 16.76
CA PRO A 522 -19.38 -23.21 15.68
C PRO A 522 -20.27 -24.42 15.35
N ASN A 523 -21.25 -24.74 16.19
CA ASN A 523 -22.18 -25.86 15.98
C ASN A 523 -23.64 -25.40 15.78
N CYS A 524 -23.87 -24.11 15.55
CA CYS A 524 -25.18 -23.52 15.34
C CYS A 524 -25.33 -23.07 13.89
N GLU A 525 -26.57 -22.90 13.44
CA GLU A 525 -26.88 -22.36 12.12
C GLU A 525 -26.90 -20.83 12.18
N VAL A 526 -26.07 -20.18 11.36
CA VAL A 526 -26.05 -18.72 11.20
C VAL A 526 -26.75 -18.35 9.90
N SER A 527 -27.84 -17.58 9.98
CA SER A 527 -28.60 -17.13 8.81
C SER A 527 -28.67 -15.60 8.73
N ASP A 528 -28.65 -15.09 7.49
CA ASP A 528 -29.03 -13.72 7.17
C ASP A 528 -30.54 -13.70 6.90
N GLU A 529 -31.29 -13.03 7.76
CA GLU A 529 -32.75 -12.90 7.67
C GLU A 529 -33.18 -11.68 6.84
N GLY A 530 -32.22 -10.96 6.24
CA GLY A 530 -32.45 -9.80 5.40
C GLY A 530 -32.59 -8.49 6.20
N PRO A 531 -33.24 -7.47 5.61
CA PRO A 531 -33.45 -6.16 6.25
C PRO A 531 -34.11 -6.25 7.63
N PHE A 532 -33.67 -5.39 8.56
CA PHE A 532 -34.24 -5.35 9.91
C PHE A 532 -35.71 -4.88 9.86
N PRO A 533 -36.62 -5.56 10.60
CA PRO A 533 -38.03 -5.16 10.65
C PRO A 533 -38.25 -3.97 11.59
N THR A 534 -38.70 -2.85 11.04
CA THR A 534 -39.03 -1.62 11.79
C THR A 534 -40.53 -1.54 12.04
N ILE A 535 -40.93 -1.26 13.29
CA ILE A 535 -42.33 -0.96 13.60
C ILE A 535 -42.49 0.55 13.61
N LEU A 536 -43.38 1.07 12.79
CA LEU A 536 -43.75 2.48 12.83
C LEU A 536 -44.61 2.77 14.09
N PRO A 537 -44.66 4.02 14.57
CA PRO A 537 -45.43 4.39 15.76
C PRO A 537 -46.93 4.03 15.69
N ASP A 538 -47.46 3.81 14.48
CA ASP A 538 -48.84 3.40 14.21
C ASP A 538 -49.05 1.86 14.26
N GLY A 539 -48.01 1.09 14.56
CA GLY A 539 -48.04 -0.37 14.65
C GLY A 539 -47.86 -1.11 13.32
N THR A 540 -47.67 -0.40 12.21
CA THR A 540 -47.38 -1.01 10.91
C THR A 540 -45.90 -1.40 10.79
N GLY A 541 -45.60 -2.49 10.07
CA GLY A 541 -44.24 -2.98 9.88
C GLY A 541 -43.66 -2.53 8.53
N THR A 542 -42.44 -2.00 8.55
CA THR A 542 -41.62 -1.73 7.35
C THR A 542 -40.29 -2.48 7.46
N LEU A 543 -39.54 -2.52 6.36
CA LEU A 543 -38.19 -3.09 6.34
C LEU A 543 -37.19 -1.95 6.14
N ASP A 544 -36.16 -1.92 6.99
CA ASP A 544 -35.04 -0.99 6.85
C ASP A 544 -33.99 -1.62 5.93
N ASN A 545 -34.08 -1.32 4.62
CA ASN A 545 -33.28 -1.97 3.58
C ASN A 545 -31.76 -1.76 3.72
N ASP A 546 -31.35 -0.76 4.50
CA ASP A 546 -29.96 -0.42 4.73
C ASP A 546 -29.33 -1.19 5.92
N THR A 547 -30.14 -1.99 6.62
CA THR A 547 -29.73 -2.84 7.74
C THR A 547 -29.72 -4.33 7.37
N ARG A 548 -29.08 -5.18 8.17
CA ARG A 548 -29.17 -6.64 8.07
C ARG A 548 -29.36 -7.29 9.43
N MET A 549 -30.28 -8.24 9.49
CA MET A 549 -30.57 -9.04 10.67
C MET A 549 -29.91 -10.41 10.50
N MET A 550 -29.03 -10.78 11.43
CA MET A 550 -28.41 -12.11 11.47
C MET A 550 -28.95 -12.86 12.69
N ILE A 551 -29.28 -14.13 12.54
CA ILE A 551 -29.77 -14.98 13.62
C ILE A 551 -28.92 -16.23 13.72
N VAL A 552 -28.61 -16.64 14.95
CA VAL A 552 -27.98 -17.92 15.25
C VAL A 552 -28.98 -18.85 15.91
N ARG A 553 -29.17 -20.03 15.32
CA ARG A 553 -30.07 -21.07 15.82
C ARG A 553 -29.31 -22.30 16.28
N ASP A 554 -29.52 -22.71 17.52
CA ASP A 554 -29.11 -24.02 18.02
C ASP A 554 -30.23 -25.04 17.77
N PRO A 555 -30.05 -25.99 16.84
CA PRO A 555 -31.08 -26.99 16.51
C PRO A 555 -31.44 -27.89 17.70
N LYS A 556 -30.64 -27.91 18.77
CA LYS A 556 -30.92 -28.69 19.98
C LYS A 556 -31.95 -28.04 20.91
N GLN A 557 -32.32 -26.78 20.67
CA GLN A 557 -33.19 -25.99 21.56
C GLN A 557 -34.57 -25.67 20.97
N GLU A 558 -34.96 -26.31 19.86
CA GLU A 558 -36.27 -26.11 19.21
C GLU A 558 -37.46 -26.30 20.19
N PRO A 559 -38.47 -25.41 20.19
CA PRO A 559 -38.66 -24.25 19.30
C PRO A 559 -37.91 -22.98 19.71
N SER A 560 -37.33 -22.95 20.91
CA SER A 560 -36.51 -21.86 21.48
C SER A 560 -35.08 -21.86 20.94
N SER A 561 -34.90 -22.01 19.63
CA SER A 561 -33.60 -22.26 19.02
C SER A 561 -32.72 -21.01 18.87
N ILE A 562 -33.27 -19.80 18.94
CA ILE A 562 -32.47 -18.57 18.75
C ILE A 562 -31.57 -18.34 19.98
N VAL A 563 -30.26 -18.52 19.80
CA VAL A 563 -29.22 -18.35 20.83
C VAL A 563 -28.38 -17.08 20.63
N ALA A 564 -28.46 -16.46 19.45
CA ALA A 564 -27.97 -15.11 19.23
C ALA A 564 -28.75 -14.38 18.14
N ALA A 565 -28.80 -13.06 18.25
CA ALA A 565 -29.40 -12.18 17.27
C ALA A 565 -28.53 -10.94 17.10
N MET A 566 -28.28 -10.56 15.85
CA MET A 566 -27.41 -9.45 15.53
C MET A 566 -28.05 -8.47 14.56
N ASN A 567 -28.03 -7.18 14.92
CA ASN A 567 -28.46 -6.09 14.06
C ASN A 567 -27.24 -5.38 13.47
N VAL A 568 -27.07 -5.46 12.15
CA VAL A 568 -26.02 -4.76 11.41
C VAL A 568 -26.61 -3.49 10.84
N VAL A 569 -26.13 -2.34 11.32
CA VAL A 569 -26.66 -1.03 10.94
C VAL A 569 -25.67 -0.23 10.07
N PRO A 570 -26.18 0.58 9.12
CA PRO A 570 -25.34 1.40 8.27
C PRO A 570 -24.68 2.53 9.05
N LEU A 571 -23.67 3.13 8.44
CA LEU A 571 -22.98 4.28 9.02
C LEU A 571 -23.87 5.54 9.04
N PRO A 572 -23.85 6.33 10.13
CA PRO A 572 -24.76 7.45 10.33
C PRO A 572 -24.40 8.70 9.51
N ASP A 573 -23.20 8.76 8.91
CA ASP A 573 -22.70 9.96 8.22
C ASP A 573 -22.05 9.65 6.86
N LYS A 574 -21.97 10.64 5.97
CA LYS A 574 -21.24 10.55 4.67
C LYS A 574 -19.73 10.50 4.84
N GLU A 575 -19.20 11.01 5.96
CA GLU A 575 -17.77 10.93 6.32
C GLU A 575 -17.43 9.67 7.12
N ALA A 576 -18.43 8.88 7.52
CA ALA A 576 -18.22 7.67 8.29
C ALA A 576 -17.69 6.55 7.37
N SER A 577 -16.61 5.91 7.81
CA SER A 577 -15.90 4.84 7.10
C SER A 577 -15.69 3.66 8.03
N PHE A 578 -15.67 2.42 7.50
CA PHE A 578 -15.32 1.21 8.26
C PHE A 578 -14.01 1.37 9.06
N TYR A 579 -13.18 2.27 8.57
CA TYR A 579 -11.79 2.39 8.95
C TYR A 579 -11.49 3.67 9.74
N SER A 580 -12.51 4.48 10.08
CA SER A 580 -12.38 5.67 10.92
C SER A 580 -12.07 5.31 12.38
N ASP A 581 -11.23 6.07 13.08
CA ASP A 581 -10.98 5.89 14.53
C ASP A 581 -12.09 6.48 15.42
N LYS A 582 -13.13 7.05 14.82
CA LYS A 582 -14.31 7.50 15.54
C LYS A 582 -15.05 6.28 16.13
N ASN A 583 -15.36 6.37 17.42
CA ASN A 583 -16.18 5.42 18.15
C ASN A 583 -17.66 5.76 17.94
N TRP A 584 -18.46 4.77 17.59
CA TRP A 584 -19.90 4.90 17.32
C TRP A 584 -20.81 4.35 18.42
N LEU A 585 -20.26 3.73 19.48
CA LEU A 585 -21.03 3.05 20.53
C LEU A 585 -22.05 3.95 21.25
N GLU A 586 -21.75 5.24 21.40
CA GLU A 586 -22.58 6.17 22.16
C GLU A 586 -23.52 7.04 21.31
N THR A 587 -23.58 6.81 19.99
CA THR A 587 -24.40 7.67 19.12
C THR A 587 -25.89 7.34 19.21
N PRO A 588 -26.77 8.30 18.89
CA PRO A 588 -28.22 8.08 18.89
C PRO A 588 -28.64 6.91 18.00
N GLU A 589 -27.97 6.74 16.85
CA GLU A 589 -28.27 5.70 15.87
C GLU A 589 -27.93 4.31 16.40
N MET A 590 -26.82 4.16 17.13
CA MET A 590 -26.44 2.89 17.77
C MET A 590 -27.42 2.53 18.90
N LYS A 591 -27.80 3.51 19.72
CA LYS A 591 -28.79 3.32 20.80
C LYS A 591 -30.16 2.96 20.26
N GLU A 592 -30.59 3.62 19.19
CA GLU A 592 -31.84 3.29 18.51
C GLU A 592 -31.79 1.86 17.94
N ALA A 593 -30.67 1.45 17.37
CA ALA A 593 -30.47 0.10 16.85
C ALA A 593 -30.53 -0.98 17.95
N ASP A 594 -29.97 -0.72 19.13
CA ASP A 594 -30.09 -1.57 20.31
C ASP A 594 -31.54 -1.67 20.80
N GLU A 595 -32.26 -0.55 20.87
CA GLU A 595 -33.67 -0.53 21.25
C GLU A 595 -34.55 -1.33 20.27
N ARG A 596 -34.29 -1.19 18.97
CA ARG A 596 -34.97 -1.95 17.91
C ARG A 596 -34.71 -3.46 18.06
N LEU A 597 -33.46 -3.86 18.32
CA LEU A 597 -33.10 -5.26 18.56
C LEU A 597 -33.78 -5.82 19.81
N LEU A 598 -33.83 -5.05 20.90
CA LEU A 598 -34.52 -5.43 22.13
C LEU A 598 -36.03 -5.65 21.89
N GLN A 599 -36.68 -4.76 21.14
CA GLN A 599 -38.10 -4.90 20.82
C GLN A 599 -38.39 -6.14 19.96
N LEU A 600 -37.50 -6.45 19.01
CA LEU A 600 -37.61 -7.66 18.19
C LEU A 600 -37.46 -8.91 19.05
N LEU A 601 -36.44 -8.98 19.91
CA LEU A 601 -36.20 -10.12 20.79
C LEU A 601 -37.33 -10.34 21.79
N LYS A 602 -37.91 -9.26 22.38
CA LYS A 602 -39.15 -9.34 23.18
C LYS A 602 -40.29 -10.02 22.42
N ARG A 603 -40.47 -9.69 21.15
CA ARG A 603 -41.52 -10.27 20.31
C ARG A 603 -41.24 -11.74 20.01
N LEU A 604 -40.02 -12.08 19.63
CA LEU A 604 -39.61 -13.45 19.33
C LEU A 604 -39.66 -14.35 20.58
N HIS A 605 -39.33 -13.80 21.75
CA HIS A 605 -39.47 -14.48 23.03
C HIS A 605 -40.94 -14.77 23.36
N LYS A 606 -41.85 -13.80 23.16
CA LYS A 606 -43.31 -14.03 23.29
C LYS A 606 -43.83 -15.11 22.32
N GLN A 607 -43.14 -15.34 21.20
CA GLN A 607 -43.44 -16.41 20.25
C GLN A 607 -42.78 -17.75 20.61
N GLY A 608 -42.02 -17.83 21.71
CA GLY A 608 -41.31 -19.03 22.15
C GLY A 608 -40.11 -19.42 21.28
N LYS A 609 -39.52 -18.46 20.53
CA LYS A 609 -38.43 -18.72 19.59
C LYS A 609 -37.03 -18.47 20.14
N VAL A 610 -36.92 -17.67 21.19
CA VAL A 610 -35.65 -17.28 21.83
C VAL A 610 -35.29 -18.31 22.90
N SER A 611 -34.00 -18.61 23.01
CA SER A 611 -33.46 -19.51 24.04
C SER A 611 -33.84 -19.03 25.43
N ASN A 612 -34.23 -19.99 26.29
CA ASN A 612 -34.50 -19.74 27.71
C ASN A 612 -33.23 -19.87 28.57
N VAL A 613 -32.09 -20.21 27.98
CA VAL A 613 -30.81 -20.43 28.68
C VAL A 613 -29.93 -19.21 28.57
N ASP A 614 -29.61 -18.81 27.34
CA ASP A 614 -28.80 -17.62 27.05
C ASP A 614 -29.08 -17.19 25.61
N CYS A 615 -29.26 -15.89 25.41
CA CYS A 615 -29.40 -15.30 24.09
C CYS A 615 -28.51 -14.06 23.99
N MET A 616 -27.48 -14.16 23.15
CA MET A 616 -26.58 -13.04 22.87
C MET A 616 -27.26 -12.04 21.92
N ALA A 617 -27.38 -10.80 22.34
CA ALA A 617 -27.82 -9.69 21.49
C ALA A 617 -26.61 -8.84 21.10
N LEU A 618 -26.43 -8.61 19.80
CA LEU A 618 -25.29 -7.88 19.27
C LEU A 618 -25.77 -6.81 18.28
N THR A 619 -25.39 -5.55 18.48
CA THR A 619 -25.57 -4.53 17.43
C THR A 619 -24.20 -4.17 16.91
N MET A 620 -24.04 -4.08 15.59
CA MET A 620 -22.78 -3.71 14.97
C MET A 620 -22.97 -2.55 14.02
N MET A 621 -22.11 -1.55 14.19
CA MET A 621 -21.96 -0.43 13.30
C MET A 621 -20.50 -0.39 12.86
N VAL A 622 -20.24 -0.88 11.66
CA VAL A 622 -18.89 -0.96 11.09
C VAL A 622 -17.97 -1.92 11.87
N LYS A 623 -17.15 -1.43 12.80
CA LYS A 623 -16.17 -2.16 13.62
C LYS A 623 -16.49 -2.08 15.10
N ASP A 624 -17.42 -1.19 15.47
CA ASP A 624 -17.88 -1.02 16.83
C ASP A 624 -19.12 -1.87 17.01
N ALA A 625 -19.17 -2.60 18.12
CA ALA A 625 -20.31 -3.43 18.44
C ALA A 625 -20.64 -3.36 19.92
N THR A 626 -21.93 -3.39 20.23
CA THR A 626 -22.46 -3.57 21.58
C THR A 626 -22.90 -5.03 21.73
N ILE A 627 -22.54 -5.66 22.83
CA ILE A 627 -22.91 -7.04 23.13
C ILE A 627 -23.61 -7.12 24.48
N TYR A 628 -24.76 -7.75 24.49
CA TYR A 628 -25.62 -7.88 25.66
C TYR A 628 -26.13 -9.30 25.83
N GLN A 629 -26.44 -9.65 27.06
CA GLN A 629 -27.30 -10.77 27.37
C GLN A 629 -28.76 -10.33 27.32
N PHE A 630 -29.60 -11.04 26.58
CA PHE A 630 -31.05 -10.85 26.63
C PHE A 630 -31.65 -11.69 27.76
N VAL A 631 -32.14 -11.02 28.81
CA VAL A 631 -32.53 -11.64 30.08
C VAL A 631 -34.03 -11.45 30.35
N ASP A 632 -34.66 -12.47 30.93
CA ASP A 632 -36.05 -12.51 31.38
C ASP A 632 -37.10 -12.19 30.30
N GLY A 633 -36.71 -12.19 29.02
CA GLY A 633 -37.59 -11.79 27.93
C GLY A 633 -37.89 -10.29 27.88
N GLU A 634 -37.18 -9.46 28.67
CA GLU A 634 -37.56 -8.07 28.91
C GLU A 634 -36.44 -7.02 28.75
N ARG A 635 -35.16 -7.38 28.86
CA ARG A 635 -34.09 -6.38 28.90
C ARG A 635 -32.74 -6.92 28.42
N PHE A 636 -31.85 -5.98 28.14
CA PHE A 636 -30.43 -6.23 27.93
C PHE A 636 -29.67 -5.98 29.22
N GLU A 637 -28.78 -6.91 29.54
CA GLU A 637 -27.79 -6.78 30.62
C GLU A 637 -26.39 -6.99 30.05
N ASP A 638 -25.40 -6.32 30.62
CA ASP A 638 -24.00 -6.57 30.25
C ASP A 638 -23.59 -7.96 30.69
N TYR A 639 -22.87 -8.69 29.84
CA TYR A 639 -22.23 -9.93 30.25
C TYR A 639 -21.17 -9.66 31.32
N SER A 640 -20.94 -10.64 32.21
CA SER A 640 -19.84 -10.56 33.17
C SER A 640 -18.49 -10.39 32.46
N HIS A 641 -17.52 -9.72 33.11
CA HIS A 641 -16.18 -9.53 32.53
C HIS A 641 -15.51 -10.85 32.10
N GLU A 642 -15.71 -11.93 32.86
CA GLU A 642 -15.18 -13.25 32.54
C GLU A 642 -15.82 -13.85 31.29
N ARG A 643 -17.13 -13.64 31.11
CA ARG A 643 -17.86 -14.09 29.91
C ARG A 643 -17.51 -13.24 28.70
N MET A 644 -17.38 -11.93 28.88
CA MET A 644 -16.94 -10.99 27.85
C MET A 644 -15.57 -11.33 27.27
N ALA A 645 -14.62 -11.76 28.12
CA ALA A 645 -13.28 -12.16 27.69
C ALA A 645 -13.26 -13.48 26.87
N GLN A 646 -14.35 -14.25 26.86
CA GLN A 646 -14.45 -15.49 26.09
C GLN A 646 -14.96 -15.27 24.66
N PHE A 647 -15.60 -14.12 24.39
CA PHE A 647 -16.07 -13.80 23.06
C PHE A 647 -14.89 -13.50 22.12
N LYS A 648 -14.96 -14.08 20.94
CA LYS A 648 -13.95 -13.92 19.89
C LYS A 648 -14.43 -12.91 18.88
N TRP A 649 -13.65 -11.86 18.65
CA TRP A 649 -14.08 -10.70 17.86
C TRP A 649 -13.70 -10.76 16.39
N GLY A 650 -12.91 -11.77 16.01
CA GLY A 650 -12.34 -11.86 14.67
C GLY A 650 -11.63 -10.57 14.25
#